data_AF-A0A847TW37-F1
#
_entry.id   AF-A0A847TW37-F1
#
_cell.length_a   1.000
_cell.length_b   1.000
_cell.length_c   1.000
_cell.angle_alpha   90.00
_cell.angle_beta   90.00
_cell.angle_gamma   90.00
#
_symmetry.space_group_name_H-M   'P 1'
#
loop_
_entity.id
_entity.type
_entity.pdbx_description
1 polymer ?
#
loop_
_entity_poly.entity_id
_entity_poly.type
_entity_poly.pdbx_seq_one_letter_code
_entity_poly.pdbx_strand_id
1 'polypeptide(L)'
;MHHPGPPRFATVGESVELAPRRPDPDMAAEWRVVERPAASTATLGDGSVCHLEPDAPGVYRAELTVPDGTYEQIIRAFPGVTETAQFSVTADDFDDNDGALTVADRAIVIGKFNDFTMGTHWAERDGDEWVIETELPPGTHHAIFSFDGSFESTATDEVTVEGPGRPRVELASETVDGDLVVSADACAAPSGGKPEVEFYLDGRDTLEESAVTVDGDELRVPQEGLPETARVHAVAVAERHSVADTLVVERDGGTGGGETATGETLSVSRPADPPAWASDATIYEIFVRSFAGETVDTTFEAIERRVPYIESLGVDVVWLTPVQASPTRHGYHITDFFDTAADLGTREEFESLVDRLHDAGIRVVFDLVINHSSRDHPAFQLHRAGVPEYADYYERVPAERDVSDVDWAGEDAPGHYFNWTRIPNLNYDSLAVRRWMLDVVDEWRDVVDGFRCDVAWGVPHGFWKEVRERVKADDPEFLLLDETVPRDAAFAENEFDVHYDTDLFDTLRDIGTGEEPASALFEALDATAEHGYPDHAGHMRYVDNHDEDRYIDDCGGASLRAAVGATFTLPGTPMIYAGQERGVEQQRGTMRWHDGDNALTDFHRRLVALRADHASLRAPGVHPVPHTVETGDSDGVVAYERTDGDERLVVVLHFGDGTANVSLDTPVGDTDLLGGAPVGSDGTVAVGDIVVVPAASGR
;
A
#
# COMPACT_ATOMS: atom_id res chain seq x y z
N MET A 1 -17.38 9.85 20.94
CA MET A 1 -17.86 11.01 20.18
C MET A 1 -17.97 10.58 18.74
N HIS A 2 -19.13 10.74 18.12
CA HIS A 2 -19.39 10.34 16.74
C HIS A 2 -19.08 11.48 15.76
N HIS A 3 -17.81 11.88 15.69
CA HIS A 3 -17.36 12.95 14.80
C HIS A 3 -17.19 12.44 13.34
N PRO A 4 -17.09 13.32 12.33
CA PRO A 4 -16.96 12.90 10.93
C PRO A 4 -15.53 12.49 10.52
N GLY A 5 -14.52 12.90 11.29
CA GLY A 5 -13.10 12.61 11.01
C GLY A 5 -12.35 13.87 10.53
N PRO A 6 -11.15 13.71 9.94
CA PRO A 6 -10.36 14.84 9.46
C PRO A 6 -10.98 15.52 8.24
N PRO A 7 -10.47 16.71 7.85
CA PRO A 7 -10.70 17.28 6.53
C PRO A 7 -10.42 16.27 5.40
N ARG A 8 -11.12 16.41 4.28
CA ARG A 8 -10.98 15.56 3.10
C ARG A 8 -10.46 16.38 1.92
N PHE A 9 -9.51 15.81 1.20
CA PHE A 9 -8.91 16.41 0.01
C PHE A 9 -9.23 15.50 -1.17
N ALA A 10 -9.78 16.07 -2.23
CA ALA A 10 -10.25 15.30 -3.37
C ALA A 10 -10.16 16.13 -4.65
N THR A 11 -10.28 15.46 -5.78
CA THR A 11 -10.40 16.11 -7.08
C THR A 11 -11.88 16.30 -7.43
N VAL A 12 -12.21 17.33 -8.23
CA VAL A 12 -13.55 17.43 -8.84
C VAL A 12 -13.87 16.15 -9.62
N GLY A 13 -15.03 15.56 -9.37
CA GLY A 13 -15.48 14.29 -9.94
C GLY A 13 -15.16 13.05 -9.08
N GLU A 14 -14.29 13.17 -8.09
CA GLU A 14 -13.95 12.08 -7.17
C GLU A 14 -14.96 12.01 -6.01
N SER A 15 -15.54 10.83 -5.79
CA SER A 15 -16.51 10.64 -4.70
C SER A 15 -15.81 10.64 -3.33
N VAL A 16 -16.33 11.41 -2.38
CA VAL A 16 -15.84 11.48 -1.00
C VAL A 16 -16.85 10.83 -0.06
N GLU A 17 -16.46 9.70 0.53
CA GLU A 17 -17.23 9.06 1.61
C GLU A 17 -17.27 9.94 2.85
N LEU A 18 -18.48 10.19 3.36
CA LEU A 18 -18.77 10.86 4.61
C LEU A 18 -19.49 9.89 5.55
N ALA A 19 -18.83 9.51 6.65
CA ALA A 19 -19.36 8.55 7.62
C ALA A 19 -19.09 9.00 9.06
N PRO A 20 -20.02 8.76 10.00
CA PRO A 20 -19.76 8.96 11.42
C PRO A 20 -18.70 7.96 11.91
N ARG A 21 -17.74 8.45 12.69
CA ARG A 21 -16.72 7.61 13.35
C ARG A 21 -17.28 6.93 14.59
N ARG A 22 -16.71 5.77 14.93
CA ARG A 22 -17.12 4.86 16.01
C ARG A 22 -18.62 4.61 16.00
N PRO A 23 -19.21 4.18 14.86
CA PRO A 23 -20.65 4.14 14.71
C PRO A 23 -21.31 3.16 15.68
N ASP A 24 -22.47 3.54 16.20
CA ASP A 24 -23.45 2.62 16.78
C ASP A 24 -24.40 2.20 15.64
N PRO A 25 -24.57 0.89 15.35
CA PRO A 25 -25.39 0.42 14.23
C PRO A 25 -26.82 1.00 14.19
N ASP A 26 -27.40 1.30 15.35
CA ASP A 26 -28.78 1.76 15.48
C ASP A 26 -28.89 3.31 15.61
N MET A 27 -27.79 4.04 15.48
CA MET A 27 -27.81 5.50 15.62
C MET A 27 -28.45 6.20 14.41
N ALA A 28 -29.11 7.32 14.68
CA ALA A 28 -29.47 8.26 13.63
C ALA A 28 -28.27 9.14 13.29
N ALA A 29 -27.94 9.22 11.99
CA ALA A 29 -26.98 10.17 11.45
C ALA A 29 -27.64 10.92 10.28
N GLU A 30 -27.59 12.25 10.31
CA GLU A 30 -28.08 13.09 9.23
C GLU A 30 -26.94 13.97 8.71
N TRP A 31 -26.76 13.96 7.40
CA TRP A 31 -25.75 14.75 6.72
C TRP A 31 -26.38 15.91 5.94
N ARG A 32 -25.71 17.06 5.94
CA ARG A 32 -26.12 18.20 5.12
C ARG A 32 -24.94 19.02 4.64
N VAL A 33 -24.94 19.38 3.36
CA VAL A 33 -24.06 20.44 2.84
C VAL A 33 -24.57 21.81 3.29
N VAL A 34 -23.77 22.53 4.06
CA VAL A 34 -24.08 23.88 4.55
C VAL A 34 -23.35 24.97 3.78
N GLU A 35 -22.19 24.65 3.24
CA GLU A 35 -21.42 25.53 2.36
C GLU A 35 -20.92 24.73 1.15
N ARG A 36 -20.95 25.35 -0.03
CA ARG A 36 -20.38 24.81 -1.26
C ARG A 36 -20.01 25.94 -2.22
N PRO A 37 -19.12 25.70 -3.21
CA PRO A 37 -18.80 26.68 -4.23
C PRO A 37 -20.04 27.16 -4.97
N ALA A 38 -20.07 28.43 -5.39
CA ALA A 38 -21.24 29.01 -6.06
C ALA A 38 -21.60 28.32 -7.40
N ALA A 39 -20.61 27.69 -8.04
CA ALA A 39 -20.80 26.93 -9.27
C ALA A 39 -21.32 25.49 -9.02
N SER A 40 -21.28 25.03 -7.77
CA SER A 40 -21.61 23.66 -7.40
C SER A 40 -23.12 23.43 -7.29
N THR A 41 -23.55 22.27 -7.77
CA THR A 41 -24.89 21.72 -7.60
C THR A 41 -24.92 20.48 -6.71
N ALA A 42 -23.76 19.91 -6.38
CA ALA A 42 -23.59 18.70 -5.57
C ALA A 42 -24.44 18.69 -4.28
N THR A 43 -25.06 17.55 -4.01
CA THR A 43 -25.91 17.28 -2.84
C THR A 43 -25.50 15.98 -2.18
N LEU A 44 -25.91 15.78 -0.93
CA LEU A 44 -25.76 14.51 -0.22
C LEU A 44 -27.06 13.70 -0.31
N GLY A 45 -26.93 12.38 -0.19
CA GLY A 45 -28.06 11.47 -0.02
C GLY A 45 -28.67 11.55 1.39
N ASP A 46 -29.69 10.73 1.62
CA ASP A 46 -30.40 10.64 2.92
C ASP A 46 -29.83 9.52 3.83
N GLY A 47 -28.68 8.92 3.46
CA GLY A 47 -28.07 7.80 4.17
C GLY A 47 -27.26 8.23 5.40
N SER A 48 -27.06 7.31 6.35
CA SER A 48 -26.17 7.54 7.50
C SER A 48 -24.70 7.65 7.10
N VAL A 49 -24.34 6.96 6.03
CA VAL A 49 -23.12 7.17 5.24
C VAL A 49 -23.55 7.78 3.92
N CYS A 50 -22.85 8.83 3.48
CA CYS A 50 -23.17 9.55 2.26
C CYS A 50 -21.91 9.74 1.41
N HIS A 51 -22.12 9.96 0.12
CA HIS A 51 -21.05 10.25 -0.83
C HIS A 51 -21.25 11.64 -1.40
N LEU A 52 -20.24 12.50 -1.27
CA LEU A 52 -20.19 13.80 -1.93
C LEU A 52 -19.34 13.67 -3.19
N GLU A 53 -19.92 13.93 -4.35
CA GLU A 53 -19.17 14.09 -5.60
C GLU A 53 -19.01 15.59 -5.88
N PRO A 54 -17.84 16.21 -5.61
CA PRO A 54 -17.64 17.62 -5.89
C PRO A 54 -17.67 17.88 -7.39
N ASP A 55 -18.55 18.77 -7.83
CA ASP A 55 -18.74 19.14 -9.26
C ASP A 55 -18.11 20.50 -9.62
N ALA A 56 -17.48 21.17 -8.65
CA ALA A 56 -16.75 22.42 -8.86
C ALA A 56 -15.59 22.54 -7.86
N PRO A 57 -14.46 23.16 -8.25
CA PRO A 57 -13.35 23.35 -7.34
C PRO A 57 -13.70 24.35 -6.23
N GLY A 58 -13.21 24.08 -5.03
CA GLY A 58 -13.36 24.94 -3.86
C GLY A 58 -13.61 24.16 -2.58
N VAL A 59 -14.05 24.86 -1.54
CA VAL A 59 -14.35 24.29 -0.22
C VAL A 59 -15.84 24.00 -0.10
N TYR A 60 -16.14 22.81 0.39
CA TYR A 60 -17.45 22.35 0.82
C TYR A 60 -17.40 22.14 2.33
N ARG A 61 -18.48 22.51 3.03
CA ARG A 61 -18.68 22.17 4.45
C ARG A 61 -19.92 21.33 4.59
N ALA A 62 -19.74 20.14 5.15
CA ALA A 62 -20.82 19.22 5.49
C ALA A 62 -21.00 19.17 7.02
N GLU A 63 -22.25 19.18 7.47
CA GLU A 63 -22.60 18.97 8.88
C GLU A 63 -23.13 17.55 9.06
N LEU A 64 -22.57 16.85 10.06
CA LEU A 64 -23.06 15.59 10.60
C LEU A 64 -23.83 15.88 11.89
N THR A 65 -25.12 15.55 11.92
CA THR A 65 -25.94 15.59 13.14
C THR A 65 -26.18 14.18 13.67
N VAL A 66 -25.79 13.94 14.91
CA VAL A 66 -25.81 12.65 15.61
C VAL A 66 -26.27 12.86 17.06
N PRO A 67 -26.58 11.81 17.84
CA PRO A 67 -27.16 11.98 19.17
C PRO A 67 -26.31 12.79 20.16
N ASP A 68 -24.98 12.82 19.99
CA ASP A 68 -24.06 13.54 20.87
C ASP A 68 -23.70 14.97 20.41
N GLY A 69 -24.14 15.39 19.21
CA GLY A 69 -23.90 16.75 18.72
C GLY A 69 -24.05 16.94 17.21
N THR A 70 -23.72 18.15 16.77
CA THR A 70 -23.53 18.48 15.36
C THR A 70 -22.06 18.82 15.15
N TYR A 71 -21.46 18.24 14.13
CA TYR A 71 -20.04 18.38 13.81
C TYR A 71 -19.88 18.77 12.35
N GLU A 72 -18.83 19.51 12.05
CA GLU A 72 -18.52 19.93 10.69
C GLU A 72 -17.39 19.08 10.11
N GLN A 73 -17.48 18.79 8.81
CA GLN A 73 -16.40 18.24 8.02
C GLN A 73 -16.12 19.16 6.83
N ILE A 74 -14.84 19.47 6.64
CA ILE A 74 -14.35 20.26 5.51
C ILE A 74 -13.96 19.29 4.38
N ILE A 75 -14.40 19.59 3.17
CA ILE A 75 -13.96 18.91 1.96
C ILE A 75 -13.40 19.96 1.00
N ARG A 76 -12.12 19.84 0.64
CA ARG A 76 -11.46 20.68 -0.35
C ARG A 76 -11.34 19.93 -1.67
N ALA A 77 -12.07 20.40 -2.68
CA ALA A 77 -12.07 19.83 -4.03
C ALA A 77 -11.16 20.62 -4.97
N PHE A 78 -10.09 20.01 -5.47
CA PHE A 78 -9.14 20.60 -6.42
C PHE A 78 -9.58 20.40 -7.88
N PRO A 79 -9.19 21.29 -8.80
CA PRO A 79 -9.40 21.03 -10.23
C PRO A 79 -8.78 19.69 -10.64
N GLY A 80 -9.50 18.90 -11.44
CA GLY A 80 -8.96 17.69 -12.04
C GLY A 80 -8.12 17.98 -13.27
N VAL A 81 -7.11 17.15 -13.46
CA VAL A 81 -6.35 17.04 -14.70
C VAL A 81 -6.67 15.66 -15.25
N THR A 82 -7.45 15.61 -16.33
CA THR A 82 -7.74 14.38 -17.07
C THR A 82 -7.60 14.64 -18.56
N GLU A 83 -7.26 13.61 -19.32
CA GLU A 83 -7.36 13.60 -20.76
C GLU A 83 -8.18 12.38 -21.23
N THR A 84 -8.86 12.52 -22.36
CA THR A 84 -9.50 11.39 -23.03
C THR A 84 -8.42 10.46 -23.56
N ALA A 85 -8.38 9.23 -23.04
CA ALA A 85 -7.50 8.17 -23.48
C ALA A 85 -8.30 7.06 -24.15
N GLN A 86 -7.68 6.38 -25.12
CA GLN A 86 -8.30 5.29 -25.86
C GLN A 86 -7.55 4.00 -25.60
N PHE A 87 -8.26 2.98 -25.10
CA PHE A 87 -7.77 1.60 -25.09
C PHE A 87 -8.30 0.85 -26.30
N SER A 88 -7.48 -0.03 -26.88
CA SER A 88 -7.87 -0.87 -28.01
C SER A 88 -7.18 -2.21 -28.02
N VAL A 89 -7.95 -3.27 -28.29
CA VAL A 89 -7.44 -4.63 -28.53
C VAL A 89 -8.00 -5.19 -29.83
N THR A 90 -7.27 -6.11 -30.45
CA THR A 90 -7.66 -6.89 -31.62
C THR A 90 -8.00 -8.33 -31.23
N ALA A 91 -8.54 -9.11 -32.16
CA ALA A 91 -8.84 -10.52 -31.91
C ALA A 91 -7.58 -11.37 -31.70
N ASP A 92 -6.42 -10.92 -32.21
CA ASP A 92 -5.14 -11.63 -32.08
C ASP A 92 -4.52 -11.45 -30.68
N ASP A 93 -5.00 -10.49 -29.89
CA ASP A 93 -4.49 -10.19 -28.54
C ASP A 93 -5.14 -11.05 -27.45
N PHE A 94 -6.18 -11.81 -27.78
CA PHE A 94 -6.82 -12.74 -26.85
C PHE A 94 -6.13 -14.09 -26.89
N ASP A 95 -5.86 -14.65 -25.71
CA ASP A 95 -5.39 -16.03 -25.60
C ASP A 95 -6.46 -17.00 -26.12
N ASP A 96 -6.23 -17.52 -27.33
CA ASP A 96 -7.15 -18.41 -28.04
C ASP A 96 -6.94 -19.85 -27.55
N ASN A 97 -7.41 -20.15 -26.33
CA ASN A 97 -7.23 -21.46 -25.71
C ASN A 97 -8.00 -22.60 -26.42
N ASP A 98 -8.96 -22.30 -27.31
CA ASP A 98 -9.76 -23.35 -27.98
C ASP A 98 -10.23 -23.04 -29.43
N GLY A 99 -9.73 -21.98 -30.09
CA GLY A 99 -10.00 -21.71 -31.52
C GLY A 99 -11.47 -21.43 -31.85
N ALA A 100 -12.26 -21.05 -30.84
CA ALA A 100 -13.71 -20.92 -30.90
C ALA A 100 -14.21 -19.65 -30.21
N LEU A 101 -13.44 -18.55 -30.26
CA LEU A 101 -13.97 -17.24 -29.91
C LEU A 101 -15.10 -16.89 -30.90
N THR A 102 -16.35 -17.10 -30.48
CA THR A 102 -17.49 -16.40 -31.08
C THR A 102 -17.37 -14.95 -30.70
N VAL A 103 -16.62 -14.21 -31.51
CA VAL A 103 -16.29 -12.81 -31.34
C VAL A 103 -17.56 -11.99 -31.11
N ALA A 104 -17.76 -11.51 -29.88
CA ALA A 104 -18.92 -10.72 -29.50
C ALA A 104 -18.82 -9.30 -30.07
N ASP A 105 -19.96 -8.61 -30.21
CA ASP A 105 -19.99 -7.23 -30.72
C ASP A 105 -19.41 -6.20 -29.71
N ARG A 106 -19.26 -6.58 -28.44
CA ARG A 106 -18.74 -5.74 -27.35
C ARG A 106 -17.85 -6.57 -26.42
N ALA A 107 -16.90 -5.92 -25.78
CA ALA A 107 -16.10 -6.50 -24.68
C ALA A 107 -16.33 -5.68 -23.40
N ILE A 108 -16.36 -6.34 -22.25
CA ILE A 108 -16.31 -5.70 -20.94
C ILE A 108 -14.88 -5.20 -20.72
N VAL A 109 -14.74 -3.99 -20.21
CA VAL A 109 -13.44 -3.42 -19.87
C VAL A 109 -13.38 -3.10 -18.39
N ILE A 110 -12.30 -3.51 -17.74
CA ILE A 110 -12.02 -3.19 -16.34
C ILE A 110 -10.61 -2.63 -16.19
N GLY A 111 -10.43 -1.80 -15.18
CA GLY A 111 -9.15 -1.21 -14.80
C GLY A 111 -9.32 -0.39 -13.53
N LYS A 112 -8.27 0.31 -13.11
CA LYS A 112 -8.33 1.20 -11.93
C LYS A 112 -9.40 2.29 -12.07
N PHE A 113 -9.63 2.81 -13.27
CA PHE A 113 -10.61 3.86 -13.55
C PHE A 113 -12.08 3.47 -13.31
N ASN A 114 -12.37 2.18 -13.10
CA ASN A 114 -13.69 1.71 -12.70
C ASN A 114 -13.63 0.70 -11.54
N ASP A 115 -12.59 0.79 -10.70
CA ASP A 115 -12.35 -0.08 -9.55
C ASP A 115 -12.44 -1.57 -9.89
N PHE A 116 -11.95 -1.95 -11.07
CA PHE A 116 -12.01 -3.31 -11.60
C PHE A 116 -13.43 -3.93 -11.61
N THR A 117 -14.47 -3.09 -11.67
CA THR A 117 -15.87 -3.51 -11.57
C THR A 117 -16.44 -3.87 -12.94
N MET A 118 -16.79 -5.14 -13.09
CA MET A 118 -17.38 -5.69 -14.31
C MET A 118 -18.75 -5.09 -14.65
N GLY A 119 -19.10 -5.06 -15.94
CA GLY A 119 -20.41 -4.64 -16.43
C GLY A 119 -20.66 -3.13 -16.45
N THR A 120 -19.70 -2.32 -15.98
CA THR A 120 -19.80 -0.85 -15.94
C THR A 120 -19.29 -0.18 -17.22
N HIS A 121 -18.23 -0.73 -17.81
CA HIS A 121 -17.55 -0.20 -18.99
C HIS A 121 -17.51 -1.24 -20.10
N TRP A 122 -17.72 -0.80 -21.33
CA TRP A 122 -17.87 -1.66 -22.49
C TRP A 122 -17.15 -1.06 -23.69
N ALA A 123 -16.24 -1.81 -24.29
CA ALA A 123 -15.63 -1.47 -25.57
C ALA A 123 -16.54 -1.91 -26.72
N GLU A 124 -16.75 -1.00 -27.66
CA GLU A 124 -17.52 -1.26 -28.88
C GLU A 124 -16.57 -1.73 -29.98
N ARG A 125 -17.05 -2.64 -30.84
CA ARG A 125 -16.27 -3.06 -32.00
C ARG A 125 -16.25 -1.98 -33.08
N ASP A 126 -15.07 -1.49 -33.45
CA ASP A 126 -14.83 -0.64 -34.63
C ASP A 126 -13.90 -1.37 -35.63
N GLY A 127 -14.51 -1.91 -36.69
CA GLY A 127 -13.79 -2.75 -37.66
C GLY A 127 -13.30 -4.07 -37.04
N ASP A 128 -11.99 -4.19 -36.89
CA ASP A 128 -11.30 -5.38 -36.37
C ASP A 128 -10.81 -5.20 -34.92
N GLU A 129 -11.11 -4.04 -34.30
CA GLU A 129 -10.70 -3.66 -32.94
C GLU A 129 -11.91 -3.50 -32.00
N TRP A 130 -11.69 -3.68 -30.70
CA TRP A 130 -12.58 -3.23 -29.63
C TRP A 130 -11.99 -2.00 -28.99
N VAL A 131 -12.75 -0.92 -28.98
CA VAL A 131 -12.27 0.39 -28.55
C VAL A 131 -13.16 0.95 -27.45
N ILE A 132 -12.52 1.54 -26.44
CA ILE A 132 -13.18 2.37 -25.43
C ILE A 132 -12.37 3.65 -25.22
N GLU A 133 -13.08 4.77 -25.11
CA GLU A 133 -12.53 6.04 -24.66
C GLU A 133 -12.97 6.30 -23.21
N THR A 134 -12.03 6.72 -22.36
CA THR A 134 -12.32 7.09 -20.97
C THR A 134 -11.45 8.27 -20.54
N GLU A 135 -11.93 9.06 -19.58
CA GLU A 135 -11.17 10.17 -19.01
C GLU A 135 -10.22 9.64 -17.94
N LEU A 136 -8.92 9.82 -18.16
CA LEU A 136 -7.89 9.33 -17.25
C LEU A 136 -7.02 10.47 -16.73
N PRO A 137 -6.61 10.44 -15.44
CA PRO A 137 -5.61 11.36 -14.94
C PRO A 137 -4.21 11.04 -15.50
N PRO A 138 -3.22 11.95 -15.36
CA PRO A 138 -1.84 11.66 -15.74
C PRO A 138 -1.29 10.42 -15.01
N GLY A 139 -0.60 9.56 -15.77
CA GLY A 139 -0.03 8.29 -15.33
C GLY A 139 -0.25 7.17 -16.36
N THR A 140 0.33 6.01 -16.08
CA THR A 140 0.12 4.77 -16.85
C THR A 140 -1.11 4.04 -16.33
N HIS A 141 -1.97 3.61 -17.24
CA HIS A 141 -3.22 2.93 -16.94
C HIS A 141 -3.32 1.65 -17.75
N HIS A 142 -3.77 0.60 -17.09
CA HIS A 142 -4.01 -0.71 -17.71
C HIS A 142 -5.50 -0.98 -17.81
N ALA A 143 -5.89 -1.64 -18.89
CA ALA A 143 -7.24 -2.12 -19.12
C ALA A 143 -7.22 -3.62 -19.46
N ILE A 144 -8.12 -4.37 -18.84
CA ILE A 144 -8.36 -5.78 -19.15
C ILE A 144 -9.70 -5.87 -19.90
N PHE A 145 -9.68 -6.54 -21.04
CA PHE A 145 -10.82 -6.80 -21.90
C PHE A 145 -11.28 -8.25 -21.72
N SER A 146 -12.59 -8.46 -21.53
CA SER A 146 -13.23 -9.78 -21.44
C SER A 146 -14.51 -9.82 -22.25
N PHE A 147 -14.75 -10.91 -23.00
CA PHE A 147 -15.93 -11.02 -23.88
C PHE A 147 -17.20 -11.55 -23.20
N ASP A 148 -17.04 -12.33 -22.13
CA ASP A 148 -18.12 -13.09 -21.50
C ASP A 148 -18.16 -12.91 -19.98
N GLY A 149 -17.41 -11.94 -19.44
CA GLY A 149 -17.27 -11.75 -18.01
C GLY A 149 -16.46 -12.87 -17.33
N SER A 150 -15.91 -13.80 -18.12
CA SER A 150 -14.95 -14.79 -17.65
C SER A 150 -13.51 -14.29 -17.85
N PHE A 151 -12.58 -14.91 -17.15
CA PHE A 151 -11.13 -14.73 -17.34
C PHE A 151 -10.53 -15.93 -18.07
N GLU A 152 -11.33 -16.70 -18.82
CA GLU A 152 -10.81 -17.83 -19.62
C GLU A 152 -10.09 -17.34 -20.88
N SER A 153 -10.48 -16.17 -21.40
CA SER A 153 -9.84 -15.47 -22.50
C SER A 153 -9.93 -13.97 -22.26
N THR A 154 -8.80 -13.34 -22.00
CA THR A 154 -8.67 -11.90 -21.78
C THR A 154 -7.62 -11.32 -22.71
N ALA A 155 -7.74 -10.03 -23.01
CA ALA A 155 -6.67 -9.24 -23.61
C ALA A 155 -6.41 -8.03 -22.72
N THR A 156 -5.19 -7.50 -22.77
CA THR A 156 -4.80 -6.31 -22.00
C THR A 156 -4.29 -5.24 -22.94
N ASP A 157 -4.53 -3.99 -22.56
CA ASP A 157 -3.93 -2.83 -23.21
C ASP A 157 -3.45 -1.85 -22.14
N GLU A 158 -2.47 -1.02 -22.49
CA GLU A 158 -1.87 -0.04 -21.61
C GLU A 158 -1.79 1.31 -22.31
N VAL A 159 -2.16 2.37 -21.59
CA VAL A 159 -2.07 3.74 -22.09
C VAL A 159 -1.43 4.62 -21.04
N THR A 160 -0.40 5.38 -21.45
CA THR A 160 0.18 6.45 -20.65
C THR A 160 -0.45 7.79 -21.02
N VAL A 161 -1.03 8.47 -20.02
CA VAL A 161 -1.48 9.86 -20.15
C VAL A 161 -0.40 10.78 -19.60
N GLU A 162 0.20 11.55 -20.48
CA GLU A 162 1.19 12.57 -20.12
C GLU A 162 0.56 13.67 -19.28
N GLY A 163 1.30 14.17 -18.29
CA GLY A 163 0.84 15.30 -17.50
C GLY A 163 1.68 15.51 -16.25
N PRO A 164 1.30 16.50 -15.42
CA PRO A 164 2.04 16.81 -14.21
C PRO A 164 1.90 15.69 -13.17
N GLY A 165 3.01 15.38 -12.51
CA GLY A 165 3.04 14.54 -11.32
C GLY A 165 2.41 15.24 -10.12
N ARG A 166 2.30 14.52 -9.01
CA ARG A 166 1.72 15.06 -7.76
C ARG A 166 2.80 15.70 -6.90
N PRO A 167 2.64 16.97 -6.46
CA PRO A 167 3.56 17.57 -5.50
C PRO A 167 3.50 16.83 -4.16
N ARG A 168 4.43 17.15 -3.26
CA ARG A 168 4.52 16.59 -1.90
C ARG A 168 4.62 17.71 -0.87
N VAL A 169 4.23 17.44 0.36
CA VAL A 169 4.34 18.38 1.49
C VAL A 169 4.74 17.64 2.76
N GLU A 170 5.57 18.26 3.58
CA GLU A 170 5.92 17.78 4.93
C GLU A 170 5.80 18.90 5.96
N LEU A 171 5.15 18.64 7.09
CA LEU A 171 4.92 19.58 8.17
C LEU A 171 5.97 19.45 9.27
N ALA A 172 6.67 20.52 9.59
CA ALA A 172 7.48 20.64 10.79
C ALA A 172 6.90 21.68 11.75
N SER A 173 7.32 21.64 13.00
CA SER A 173 6.94 22.69 13.96
C SER A 173 8.07 23.08 14.88
N GLU A 174 8.00 24.31 15.36
CA GLU A 174 8.85 24.84 16.41
C GLU A 174 8.06 25.82 17.29
N THR A 175 8.64 26.21 18.44
CA THR A 175 8.07 27.24 19.31
C THR A 175 8.91 28.51 19.24
N VAL A 176 8.33 29.60 18.74
CA VAL A 176 9.00 30.90 18.57
C VAL A 176 8.29 31.96 19.40
N ASP A 177 9.00 32.52 20.39
CA ASP A 177 8.48 33.50 21.34
C ASP A 177 7.23 33.04 22.10
N GLY A 178 7.08 31.72 22.28
CA GLY A 178 5.94 31.07 22.94
C GLY A 178 4.83 30.64 21.99
N ASP A 179 4.81 31.14 20.76
CA ASP A 179 3.81 30.78 19.76
C ASP A 179 4.24 29.49 19.05
N LEU A 180 3.25 28.66 18.70
CA LEU A 180 3.46 27.52 17.82
C LEU A 180 3.63 28.03 16.39
N VAL A 181 4.72 27.61 15.74
CA VAL A 181 4.98 27.84 14.33
C VAL A 181 5.00 26.47 13.65
N VAL A 182 4.15 26.30 12.63
CA VAL A 182 4.08 25.12 11.77
C VAL A 182 4.55 25.54 10.38
N SER A 183 5.60 24.92 9.87
CA SER A 183 6.13 25.16 8.53
C SER A 183 5.84 23.98 7.61
N ALA A 184 5.46 24.25 6.37
CA ALA A 184 5.20 23.24 5.36
C ALA A 184 6.30 23.25 4.27
N ASP A 185 7.10 22.21 4.19
CA ASP A 185 8.08 22.03 3.11
C ASP A 185 7.39 21.39 1.90
N ALA A 186 7.15 22.19 0.87
CA ALA A 186 6.43 21.75 -0.34
C ALA A 186 7.40 21.51 -1.50
N CYS A 187 7.38 20.28 -2.01
CA CYS A 187 8.23 19.82 -3.11
C CYS A 187 7.40 19.60 -4.39
N ALA A 188 7.93 20.03 -5.53
CA ALA A 188 7.33 19.71 -6.83
C ALA A 188 7.58 18.25 -7.21
N ALA A 189 6.65 17.66 -7.97
CA ALA A 189 6.93 16.42 -8.70
C ALA A 189 8.03 16.66 -9.77
N PRO A 190 8.78 15.63 -10.18
CA PRO A 190 9.73 15.73 -11.29
C PRO A 190 9.15 16.39 -12.56
N SER A 191 7.92 16.03 -12.94
CA SER A 191 7.23 16.61 -14.11
C SER A 191 6.29 17.79 -13.79
N GLY A 192 6.20 18.21 -12.51
CA GLY A 192 5.21 19.17 -12.01
C GLY A 192 5.70 20.62 -11.83
N GLY A 193 4.75 21.54 -11.67
CA GLY A 193 5.02 22.93 -11.33
C GLY A 193 5.42 23.13 -9.86
N LYS A 194 5.94 24.33 -9.54
CA LYS A 194 6.22 24.71 -8.15
C LYS A 194 4.89 24.85 -7.37
N PRO A 195 4.69 24.12 -6.26
CA PRO A 195 3.46 24.22 -5.49
C PRO A 195 3.40 25.46 -4.58
N GLU A 196 2.17 25.84 -4.24
CA GLU A 196 1.81 26.69 -3.10
C GLU A 196 1.25 25.82 -1.96
N VAL A 197 1.19 26.33 -0.73
CA VAL A 197 0.66 25.59 0.43
C VAL A 197 -0.71 26.13 0.83
N GLU A 198 -1.66 25.22 1.05
CA GLU A 198 -2.93 25.51 1.73
C GLU A 198 -2.98 24.78 3.09
N PHE A 199 -3.22 25.51 4.17
CA PHE A 199 -3.40 24.96 5.52
C PHE A 199 -4.88 24.78 5.87
N TYR A 200 -5.19 23.72 6.59
CA TYR A 200 -6.53 23.39 7.07
C TYR A 200 -6.52 23.02 8.55
N LEU A 201 -7.50 23.54 9.29
CA LEU A 201 -7.73 23.17 10.69
C LEU A 201 -8.74 22.03 10.76
N ASP A 202 -8.59 21.16 11.76
CA ASP A 202 -9.48 20.03 11.97
C ASP A 202 -10.71 20.43 12.79
N GLY A 203 -11.91 20.21 12.25
CA GLY A 203 -13.17 20.57 12.89
C GLY A 203 -13.49 19.78 14.17
N ARG A 204 -12.69 18.77 14.51
CA ARG A 204 -12.77 18.04 15.79
C ARG A 204 -12.16 18.81 16.95
N ASP A 205 -11.30 19.76 16.66
CA ASP A 205 -10.58 20.56 17.67
C ASP A 205 -11.23 21.93 17.82
N THR A 206 -10.93 22.62 18.93
CA THR A 206 -11.51 23.95 19.21
C THR A 206 -10.57 25.11 18.81
N LEU A 207 -9.63 24.86 17.88
CA LEU A 207 -8.74 25.89 17.36
C LEU A 207 -9.50 26.74 16.33
N GLU A 208 -9.76 28.00 16.68
CA GLU A 208 -10.49 28.93 15.83
C GLU A 208 -9.61 29.47 14.69
N GLU A 209 -10.13 29.55 13.46
CA GLU A 209 -9.42 30.17 12.32
C GLU A 209 -8.95 31.61 12.64
N SER A 210 -9.71 32.35 13.46
CA SER A 210 -9.36 33.72 13.87
C SER A 210 -8.16 33.82 14.83
N ALA A 211 -7.76 32.71 15.44
CA ALA A 211 -6.58 32.63 16.30
C ALA A 211 -5.29 32.33 15.51
N VAL A 212 -5.40 32.02 14.22
CA VAL A 212 -4.29 31.57 13.39
C VAL A 212 -3.90 32.65 12.38
N THR A 213 -2.60 32.78 12.11
CA THR A 213 -2.09 33.60 11.02
C THR A 213 -1.27 32.74 10.07
N VAL A 214 -1.53 32.84 8.78
CA VAL A 214 -0.78 32.14 7.72
C VAL A 214 -0.03 33.17 6.88
N ASP A 215 1.27 32.95 6.66
CA ASP A 215 2.12 33.72 5.76
C ASP A 215 2.92 32.76 4.87
N GLY A 216 2.46 32.54 3.65
CA GLY A 216 3.08 31.58 2.73
C GLY A 216 2.98 30.14 3.24
N ASP A 217 4.13 29.53 3.50
CA ASP A 217 4.32 28.16 3.98
C ASP A 217 4.40 28.06 5.51
N GLU A 218 4.13 29.15 6.23
CA GLU A 218 4.15 29.19 7.70
C GLU A 218 2.75 29.48 8.27
N LEU A 219 2.31 28.64 9.20
CA LEU A 219 1.12 28.82 10.03
C LEU A 219 1.54 29.07 11.47
N ARG A 220 1.06 30.16 12.07
CA ARG A 220 1.40 30.58 13.43
C ARG A 220 0.18 30.65 14.32
N VAL A 221 0.28 30.04 15.50
CA VAL A 221 -0.78 30.01 16.52
C VAL A 221 -0.24 30.57 17.85
N PRO A 222 -0.82 31.66 18.37
CA PRO A 222 -0.43 32.18 19.68
C PRO A 222 -0.68 31.18 20.79
N GLN A 223 0.21 31.12 21.80
CA GLN A 223 0.08 30.17 22.91
C GLN A 223 -1.29 30.23 23.62
N GLU A 224 -1.83 31.45 23.78
CA GLU A 224 -3.12 31.68 24.43
C GLU A 224 -4.32 31.17 23.61
N GLY A 225 -4.13 30.99 22.31
CA GLY A 225 -5.13 30.46 21.37
C GLY A 225 -5.07 28.95 21.19
N LEU A 226 -4.04 28.27 21.72
CA LEU A 226 -3.89 26.82 21.57
C LEU A 226 -4.84 26.05 22.51
N PRO A 227 -5.71 25.19 21.96
CA PRO A 227 -6.53 24.26 22.75
C PRO A 227 -5.70 23.11 23.35
N GLU A 228 -6.37 22.16 24.00
CA GLU A 228 -5.73 20.94 24.53
C GLU A 228 -5.13 20.08 23.42
N THR A 229 -5.84 19.95 22.29
CA THR A 229 -5.37 19.27 21.08
C THR A 229 -5.67 20.15 19.88
N ALA A 230 -4.68 20.34 18.99
CA ALA A 230 -4.84 21.02 17.72
C ALA A 230 -4.20 20.17 16.60
N ARG A 231 -4.99 19.80 15.60
CA ARG A 231 -4.51 19.17 14.37
C ARG A 231 -4.47 20.18 13.24
N VAL A 232 -3.31 20.29 12.62
CA VAL A 232 -3.06 21.15 11.47
C VAL A 232 -2.74 20.26 10.29
N HIS A 233 -3.43 20.49 9.18
CA HIS A 233 -3.24 19.80 7.92
C HIS A 233 -2.65 20.76 6.89
N ALA A 234 -1.81 20.27 5.98
CA ALA A 234 -1.34 21.05 4.84
C ALA A 234 -1.38 20.24 3.56
N VAL A 235 -1.64 20.94 2.45
CA VAL A 235 -1.65 20.39 1.10
C VAL A 235 -0.78 21.29 0.22
N ALA A 236 0.15 20.69 -0.52
CA ALA A 236 0.85 21.37 -1.60
C ALA A 236 0.00 21.33 -2.87
N VAL A 237 -0.16 22.48 -3.52
CA VAL A 237 -1.08 22.69 -4.63
C VAL A 237 -0.34 23.29 -5.81
N ALA A 238 -0.30 22.56 -6.91
CA ALA A 238 0.16 23.03 -8.22
C ALA A 238 -0.94 22.73 -9.26
N GLU A 239 -0.58 22.13 -10.39
CA GLU A 239 -1.56 21.57 -11.34
C GLU A 239 -2.35 20.40 -10.74
N ARG A 240 -1.71 19.64 -9.84
CA ARG A 240 -2.31 18.62 -8.97
C ARG A 240 -2.07 18.98 -7.51
N HIS A 241 -2.83 18.37 -6.61
CA HIS A 241 -2.62 18.48 -5.18
C HIS A 241 -1.80 17.29 -4.66
N SER A 242 -1.04 17.52 -3.59
CA SER A 242 -0.33 16.48 -2.85
C SER A 242 -1.30 15.67 -1.98
N VAL A 243 -0.83 14.52 -1.51
CA VAL A 243 -1.33 13.92 -0.27
C VAL A 243 -1.20 14.95 0.85
N ALA A 244 -2.20 15.06 1.71
CA ALA A 244 -2.13 15.96 2.86
C ALA A 244 -1.22 15.40 3.96
N ASP A 245 -0.39 16.27 4.54
CA ASP A 245 0.34 15.94 5.77
C ASP A 245 -0.37 16.53 6.99
N THR A 246 -0.16 15.92 8.15
CA THR A 246 -0.84 16.27 9.40
C THR A 246 0.15 16.40 10.55
N LEU A 247 -0.03 17.43 11.37
CA LEU A 247 0.71 17.63 12.60
C LEU A 247 -0.29 17.75 13.76
N VAL A 248 -0.09 16.96 14.81
CA VAL A 248 -0.91 16.99 16.02
C VAL A 248 -0.11 17.64 17.13
N VAL A 249 -0.67 18.68 17.74
CA VAL A 249 -0.10 19.37 18.90
C VAL A 249 -1.00 19.13 20.09
N GLU A 250 -0.41 18.67 21.20
CA GLU A 250 -1.11 18.54 22.47
C GLU A 250 -0.46 19.40 23.54
N ARG A 251 -1.29 19.98 24.41
CA ARG A 251 -0.85 20.79 25.54
C ARG A 251 -0.90 19.97 26.81
N ASP A 252 0.26 19.75 27.43
CA ASP A 252 0.32 19.00 28.69
C ASP A 252 -0.37 19.76 29.82
N GLY A 253 -1.58 19.31 30.18
CA GLY A 253 -2.28 19.72 31.39
C GLY A 253 -1.62 19.09 32.61
N GLY A 254 -0.63 19.74 33.20
CA GLY A 254 0.11 19.23 34.36
C GLY A 254 -0.79 18.76 35.52
N THR A 255 -1.01 17.45 35.63
CA THR A 255 -1.64 16.78 36.80
C THR A 255 -0.59 16.29 37.81
N GLY A 256 0.60 16.88 37.79
CA GLY A 256 1.59 16.74 38.87
C GLY A 256 1.25 17.65 40.04
N GLY A 257 0.55 17.13 41.05
CA GLY A 257 0.32 17.82 42.32
C GLY A 257 1.64 18.16 43.03
N GLY A 258 2.15 19.36 42.79
CA GLY A 258 3.32 19.92 43.48
C GLY A 258 3.44 21.41 43.15
N GLU A 259 3.36 22.25 44.17
CA GLU A 259 3.47 23.71 44.06
C GLU A 259 4.87 24.13 43.55
N THR A 260 5.07 24.08 42.23
CA THR A 260 5.98 24.89 41.39
C THR A 260 5.96 24.32 39.97
N ALA A 261 4.95 24.67 39.15
CA ALA A 261 4.95 24.40 37.71
C ALA A 261 5.12 25.72 36.95
N THR A 262 6.34 25.98 36.49
CA THR A 262 6.65 27.02 35.49
C THR A 262 6.91 26.33 34.17
N GLY A 263 5.98 26.48 33.22
CA GLY A 263 6.11 26.02 31.84
C GLY A 263 5.05 24.98 31.46
N GLU A 264 4.05 25.39 30.70
CA GLU A 264 3.23 24.47 29.91
C GLU A 264 4.12 23.95 28.77
N THR A 265 4.15 22.64 28.57
CA THR A 265 4.95 22.02 27.50
C THR A 265 4.00 21.57 26.40
N LEU A 266 4.37 21.82 25.15
CA LEU A 266 3.66 21.32 23.98
C LEU A 266 4.33 20.02 23.54
N SER A 267 3.55 18.96 23.34
CA SER A 267 3.98 17.77 22.61
C SER A 267 3.50 17.86 21.17
N VAL A 268 4.31 17.33 20.25
CA VAL A 268 4.02 17.30 18.82
C VAL A 268 4.18 15.87 18.34
N SER A 269 3.22 15.38 17.56
CA SER A 269 3.30 14.09 16.88
C SER A 269 2.92 14.20 15.41
N ARG A 270 3.47 13.28 14.63
CA ARG A 270 3.28 13.13 13.19
C ARG A 270 2.54 11.81 12.94
N PRO A 271 1.20 11.84 12.85
CA PRO A 271 0.39 10.63 12.76
C PRO A 271 0.56 9.85 11.46
N ALA A 272 1.11 10.47 10.41
CA ALA A 272 1.38 9.82 9.13
C ALA A 272 2.73 9.08 9.11
N ASP A 273 3.66 9.40 10.02
CA ASP A 273 4.96 8.73 10.07
C ASP A 273 4.81 7.22 10.35
N PRO A 274 5.53 6.35 9.62
CA PRO A 274 5.52 4.93 9.88
C PRO A 274 6.20 4.59 11.23
N PRO A 275 5.94 3.40 11.81
CA PRO A 275 6.70 2.91 12.96
C PRO A 275 8.20 2.98 12.68
N ALA A 276 8.99 3.44 13.66
CA ALA A 276 10.42 3.71 13.45
C ALA A 276 11.20 2.45 13.03
N TRP A 277 10.70 1.26 13.43
CA TRP A 277 11.31 -0.02 13.07
C TRP A 277 10.96 -0.48 11.64
N ALA A 278 9.87 0.00 11.04
CA ALA A 278 9.34 -0.54 9.78
C ALA A 278 10.25 -0.25 8.57
N SER A 279 10.88 0.94 8.53
CA SER A 279 11.77 1.36 7.45
C SER A 279 13.06 0.52 7.37
N ASP A 280 13.47 -0.08 8.50
CA ASP A 280 14.68 -0.89 8.61
C ASP A 280 14.42 -2.41 8.51
N ALA A 281 13.15 -2.82 8.65
CA ALA A 281 12.79 -4.22 8.79
C ALA A 281 13.01 -5.06 7.52
N THR A 282 13.23 -6.37 7.71
CA THR A 282 13.09 -7.38 6.66
C THR A 282 11.85 -8.23 6.92
N ILE A 283 10.96 -8.31 5.93
CA ILE A 283 9.72 -9.09 5.98
C ILE A 283 9.97 -10.51 5.43
N TYR A 284 9.42 -11.52 6.10
CA TYR A 284 9.32 -12.89 5.60
C TYR A 284 7.85 -13.28 5.45
N GLU A 285 7.36 -13.29 4.21
CA GLU A 285 5.99 -13.66 3.90
C GLU A 285 5.85 -15.19 3.90
N ILE A 286 4.86 -15.71 4.61
CA ILE A 286 4.55 -17.13 4.67
C ILE A 286 3.13 -17.36 4.15
N PHE A 287 3.04 -18.05 3.00
CA PHE A 287 1.79 -18.69 2.61
C PHE A 287 1.51 -19.88 3.54
N VAL A 288 0.65 -19.65 4.53
CA VAL A 288 0.52 -20.48 5.74
C VAL A 288 0.37 -21.97 5.39
N ARG A 289 -0.54 -22.33 4.48
CA ARG A 289 -0.87 -23.74 4.18
C ARG A 289 0.14 -24.48 3.30
N SER A 290 1.24 -23.87 2.90
CA SER A 290 2.33 -24.54 2.17
C SER A 290 3.63 -24.64 2.97
N PHE A 291 3.70 -24.02 4.16
CA PHE A 291 4.96 -23.81 4.86
C PHE A 291 5.50 -25.07 5.56
N ALA A 292 4.66 -25.97 6.11
CA ALA A 292 5.20 -27.15 6.81
C ALA A 292 5.90 -28.16 5.88
N GLY A 293 5.63 -28.08 4.57
CA GLY A 293 6.15 -28.95 3.52
C GLY A 293 5.09 -29.88 2.93
N GLU A 294 5.53 -30.93 2.23
CA GLU A 294 4.64 -31.82 1.46
C GLU A 294 3.89 -32.87 2.31
N THR A 295 4.54 -33.42 3.34
CA THR A 295 4.03 -34.62 4.05
C THR A 295 3.28 -34.32 5.35
N VAL A 296 3.50 -33.13 5.93
CA VAL A 296 2.94 -32.75 7.22
C VAL A 296 1.94 -31.63 6.96
N ASP A 297 0.72 -31.80 7.46
CA ASP A 297 -0.28 -30.74 7.42
C ASP A 297 0.27 -29.50 8.13
N THR A 298 0.03 -28.32 7.55
CA THR A 298 0.49 -27.09 8.20
C THR A 298 -0.50 -26.68 9.27
N THR A 299 -0.03 -26.62 10.51
CA THR A 299 -0.72 -26.09 11.69
C THR A 299 0.11 -24.99 12.33
N PHE A 300 -0.47 -24.18 13.24
CA PHE A 300 0.29 -23.19 13.99
C PHE A 300 1.46 -23.82 14.77
N GLU A 301 1.23 -24.97 15.44
CA GLU A 301 2.31 -25.73 16.08
C GLU A 301 3.41 -26.18 15.08
N ALA A 302 3.02 -26.53 13.84
CA ALA A 302 3.98 -26.95 12.83
C ALA A 302 4.86 -25.79 12.37
N ILE A 303 4.29 -24.58 12.24
CA ILE A 303 5.03 -23.33 11.95
C ILE A 303 5.90 -22.96 13.15
N GLU A 304 5.39 -23.07 14.37
CA GLU A 304 6.11 -22.75 15.61
C GLU A 304 7.42 -23.56 15.72
N ARG A 305 7.38 -24.84 15.36
CA ARG A 305 8.58 -25.71 15.31
C ARG A 305 9.63 -25.26 14.30
N ARG A 306 9.28 -24.39 13.36
CA ARG A 306 10.18 -23.82 12.34
C ARG A 306 10.69 -22.43 12.71
N VAL A 307 10.23 -21.82 13.81
CA VAL A 307 10.75 -20.52 14.26
C VAL A 307 12.28 -20.50 14.38
N PRO A 308 12.99 -21.55 14.86
CA PRO A 308 14.46 -21.54 14.84
C PRO A 308 15.08 -21.41 13.44
N TYR A 309 14.38 -21.85 12.39
CA TYR A 309 14.82 -21.62 11.02
C TYR A 309 14.58 -20.17 10.58
N ILE A 310 13.39 -19.63 10.87
CA ILE A 310 13.05 -18.24 10.54
C ILE A 310 14.02 -17.29 11.25
N GLU A 311 14.27 -17.49 12.55
CA GLU A 311 15.28 -16.79 13.34
C GLU A 311 16.67 -16.86 12.70
N SER A 312 17.04 -18.02 12.14
CA SER A 312 18.32 -18.19 11.45
C SER A 312 18.45 -17.42 10.14
N LEU A 313 17.36 -16.90 9.57
CA LEU A 313 17.39 -16.01 8.41
C LEU A 313 17.77 -14.57 8.81
N GLY A 314 17.53 -14.18 10.07
CA GLY A 314 17.77 -12.83 10.59
C GLY A 314 16.68 -11.81 10.25
N VAL A 315 15.49 -12.27 9.86
CA VAL A 315 14.35 -11.41 9.50
C VAL A 315 13.70 -10.80 10.74
N ASP A 316 13.06 -9.65 10.60
CA ASP A 316 12.47 -8.88 11.70
C ASP A 316 10.96 -9.06 11.81
N VAL A 317 10.30 -9.41 10.70
CA VAL A 317 8.85 -9.54 10.59
C VAL A 317 8.49 -10.83 9.88
N VAL A 318 7.50 -11.55 10.38
CA VAL A 318 6.79 -12.59 9.65
C VAL A 318 5.42 -12.07 9.27
N TRP A 319 5.13 -12.05 7.97
CA TRP A 319 3.79 -11.81 7.45
C TRP A 319 3.13 -13.16 7.15
N LEU A 320 1.98 -13.43 7.78
CA LEU A 320 1.17 -14.62 7.53
C LEU A 320 -0.02 -14.29 6.63
N THR A 321 -0.18 -15.02 5.52
CA THR A 321 -1.42 -15.02 4.74
C THR A 321 -2.63 -15.46 5.61
N PRO A 322 -3.90 -15.31 5.18
CA PRO A 322 -5.05 -15.38 6.07
C PRO A 322 -5.10 -16.64 6.96
N VAL A 323 -5.25 -16.41 8.27
CA VAL A 323 -5.30 -17.44 9.31
C VAL A 323 -6.72 -17.72 9.80
N GLN A 324 -7.70 -16.85 9.49
CA GLN A 324 -9.08 -17.01 9.92
C GLN A 324 -9.81 -18.15 9.19
N ALA A 325 -10.98 -18.53 9.73
CA ALA A 325 -11.79 -19.62 9.22
C ALA A 325 -12.19 -19.44 7.75
N SER A 326 -11.83 -20.42 6.92
CA SER A 326 -12.05 -20.38 5.48
C SER A 326 -12.27 -21.80 4.92
N PRO A 327 -13.15 -21.99 3.93
CA PRO A 327 -13.36 -23.27 3.28
C PRO A 327 -12.30 -23.54 2.19
N THR A 328 -11.45 -22.57 1.87
CA THR A 328 -10.43 -22.69 0.82
C THR A 328 -9.02 -22.76 1.40
N ARG A 329 -8.09 -23.33 0.62
CA ARG A 329 -6.69 -23.46 1.05
C ARG A 329 -5.96 -22.12 1.11
N HIS A 330 -6.32 -21.16 0.26
CA HIS A 330 -5.68 -19.84 0.26
C HIS A 330 -6.14 -18.94 1.41
N GLY A 331 -7.30 -19.20 2.02
CA GLY A 331 -7.73 -18.50 3.24
C GLY A 331 -8.63 -17.28 3.00
N TYR A 332 -8.49 -16.55 1.88
CA TYR A 332 -9.25 -15.31 1.61
C TYR A 332 -10.79 -15.44 1.58
N HIS A 333 -11.35 -16.65 1.51
CA HIS A 333 -12.80 -16.85 1.63
C HIS A 333 -13.24 -16.91 3.10
N ILE A 334 -13.21 -15.80 3.82
CA ILE A 334 -13.49 -15.77 5.26
C ILE A 334 -14.95 -16.17 5.56
N THR A 335 -15.13 -17.11 6.50
CA THR A 335 -16.43 -17.62 6.97
C THR A 335 -16.69 -17.32 8.44
N ASP A 336 -15.65 -17.02 9.20
CA ASP A 336 -15.71 -16.44 10.54
C ASP A 336 -14.48 -15.54 10.71
N PHE A 337 -14.71 -14.25 11.00
CA PHE A 337 -13.65 -13.27 11.18
C PHE A 337 -13.00 -13.32 12.57
N PHE A 338 -13.64 -13.96 13.55
CA PHE A 338 -13.22 -13.92 14.95
C PHE A 338 -12.53 -15.21 15.42
N ASP A 339 -12.44 -16.22 14.55
CA ASP A 339 -11.83 -17.51 14.87
C ASP A 339 -10.81 -17.94 13.82
N THR A 340 -9.83 -18.72 14.25
CA THR A 340 -8.81 -19.28 13.38
C THR A 340 -9.36 -20.44 12.55
N ALA A 341 -8.71 -20.74 11.43
CA ALA A 341 -9.09 -21.88 10.62
C ALA A 341 -8.83 -23.20 11.37
N ALA A 342 -9.87 -24.03 11.51
CA ALA A 342 -9.80 -25.27 12.28
C ALA A 342 -8.76 -26.29 11.76
N ASP A 343 -8.35 -26.18 10.49
CA ASP A 343 -7.27 -26.98 9.91
C ASP A 343 -5.87 -26.50 10.33
N LEU A 344 -5.72 -25.21 10.67
CA LEU A 344 -4.48 -24.62 11.15
C LEU A 344 -4.30 -24.80 12.67
N GLY A 345 -5.39 -24.74 13.43
CA GLY A 345 -5.38 -24.86 14.89
C GLY A 345 -6.34 -23.89 15.57
N THR A 346 -6.30 -23.89 16.89
CA THR A 346 -7.05 -23.01 17.78
C THR A 346 -6.40 -21.63 17.89
N ARG A 347 -7.17 -20.64 18.34
CA ARG A 347 -6.65 -19.30 18.66
C ARG A 347 -5.50 -19.36 19.65
N GLU A 348 -5.59 -20.17 20.70
CA GLU A 348 -4.51 -20.28 21.69
C GLU A 348 -3.20 -20.84 21.08
N GLU A 349 -3.30 -21.73 20.09
CA GLU A 349 -2.13 -22.21 19.34
C GLU A 349 -1.57 -21.13 18.40
N PHE A 350 -2.41 -20.25 17.86
CA PHE A 350 -1.96 -19.08 17.10
C PHE A 350 -1.23 -18.07 18.00
N GLU A 351 -1.82 -17.71 19.13
CA GLU A 351 -1.20 -16.82 20.13
C GLU A 351 0.14 -17.41 20.63
N SER A 352 0.23 -18.74 20.83
CA SER A 352 1.50 -19.43 21.15
C SER A 352 2.55 -19.27 20.05
N LEU A 353 2.16 -19.36 18.78
CA LEU A 353 3.06 -19.11 17.66
C LEU A 353 3.55 -17.65 17.66
N VAL A 354 2.65 -16.69 17.90
CA VAL A 354 3.01 -15.27 17.97
C VAL A 354 3.99 -15.01 19.11
N ASP A 355 3.68 -15.48 20.33
CA ASP A 355 4.58 -15.38 21.49
C ASP A 355 5.96 -15.98 21.18
N ARG A 356 6.00 -17.12 20.49
CA ARG A 356 7.27 -17.76 20.12
C ARG A 356 8.07 -16.95 19.09
N LEU A 357 7.40 -16.26 18.16
CA LEU A 357 8.05 -15.35 17.22
C LEU A 357 8.58 -14.10 17.94
N HIS A 358 7.80 -13.52 18.85
CA HIS A 358 8.23 -12.41 19.71
C HIS A 358 9.45 -12.80 20.56
N ASP A 359 9.49 -14.00 21.14
CA ASP A 359 10.65 -14.54 21.87
C ASP A 359 11.91 -14.64 20.98
N ALA A 360 11.76 -14.75 19.66
CA ALA A 360 12.84 -14.71 18.68
C ALA A 360 13.18 -13.29 18.20
N GLY A 361 12.50 -12.25 18.71
CA GLY A 361 12.64 -10.87 18.26
C GLY A 361 11.94 -10.56 16.94
N ILE A 362 11.01 -11.42 16.51
CA ILE A 362 10.31 -11.32 15.24
C ILE A 362 8.88 -10.82 15.49
N ARG A 363 8.48 -9.75 14.83
CA ARG A 363 7.11 -9.23 14.83
C ARG A 363 6.22 -10.05 13.90
N VAL A 364 4.92 -10.06 14.18
CA VAL A 364 3.92 -10.76 13.39
C VAL A 364 2.96 -9.77 12.76
N VAL A 365 2.85 -9.88 11.44
CA VAL A 365 1.82 -9.21 10.64
C VAL A 365 0.94 -10.30 10.06
N PHE A 366 -0.37 -10.07 9.93
CA PHE A 366 -1.22 -11.00 9.19
C PHE A 366 -2.24 -10.29 8.30
N ASP A 367 -2.78 -11.05 7.37
CA ASP A 367 -3.78 -10.56 6.41
C ASP A 367 -5.12 -10.19 7.07
N LEU A 368 -5.46 -8.91 6.99
CA LEU A 368 -6.77 -8.38 7.34
C LEU A 368 -7.65 -8.31 6.07
N VAL A 369 -8.51 -9.30 5.89
CA VAL A 369 -9.38 -9.45 4.71
C VAL A 369 -10.75 -8.85 4.97
N ILE A 370 -10.87 -7.51 4.99
CA ILE A 370 -12.13 -6.84 5.35
C ILE A 370 -12.83 -6.15 4.17
N ASN A 371 -12.34 -6.30 2.94
CA ASN A 371 -13.09 -5.87 1.75
C ASN A 371 -14.33 -6.75 1.53
N HIS A 372 -14.18 -8.06 1.67
CA HIS A 372 -15.18 -9.04 1.31
C HIS A 372 -15.27 -10.16 2.36
N SER A 373 -16.24 -11.06 2.18
CA SER A 373 -16.28 -12.34 2.91
C SER A 373 -16.63 -13.46 1.93
N SER A 374 -16.49 -14.72 2.34
CA SER A 374 -16.99 -15.84 1.54
C SER A 374 -18.49 -15.73 1.29
N ARG A 375 -18.95 -16.17 0.11
CA ARG A 375 -20.38 -16.44 -0.11
C ARG A 375 -20.95 -17.51 0.83
N ASP A 376 -20.08 -18.32 1.45
CA ASP A 376 -20.47 -19.32 2.44
C ASP A 376 -20.52 -18.72 3.87
N HIS A 377 -20.17 -17.43 4.04
CA HIS A 377 -20.27 -16.72 5.31
C HIS A 377 -21.76 -16.59 5.72
N PRO A 378 -22.11 -16.86 6.99
CA PRO A 378 -23.50 -16.78 7.46
C PRO A 378 -24.17 -15.44 7.17
N ALA A 379 -23.47 -14.32 7.34
CA ALA A 379 -23.99 -12.99 7.05
C ALA A 379 -24.43 -12.84 5.57
N PHE A 380 -23.63 -13.33 4.62
CA PHE A 380 -24.00 -13.28 3.20
C PHE A 380 -25.23 -14.14 2.91
N GLN A 381 -25.27 -15.35 3.45
CA GLN A 381 -26.41 -16.25 3.27
C GLN A 381 -27.70 -15.65 3.83
N LEU A 382 -27.64 -14.99 4.99
CA LEU A 382 -28.79 -14.31 5.62
C LEU A 382 -29.19 -13.04 4.86
N HIS A 383 -28.21 -12.28 4.35
CA HIS A 383 -28.42 -11.16 3.45
C HIS A 383 -29.20 -11.59 2.19
N ARG A 384 -28.72 -12.62 1.47
CA ARG A 384 -29.39 -13.15 0.26
C ARG A 384 -30.73 -13.83 0.56
N ALA A 385 -30.90 -14.37 1.76
CA ALA A 385 -32.20 -14.89 2.21
C ALA A 385 -33.22 -13.79 2.57
N GLY A 386 -32.82 -12.51 2.52
CA GLY A 386 -33.68 -11.37 2.81
C GLY A 386 -34.01 -11.20 4.30
N VAL A 387 -33.13 -11.64 5.19
CA VAL A 387 -33.28 -11.42 6.64
C VAL A 387 -33.07 -9.94 6.94
N PRO A 388 -34.04 -9.22 7.55
CA PRO A 388 -33.98 -7.77 7.68
C PRO A 388 -32.73 -7.22 8.38
N GLU A 389 -32.19 -7.95 9.35
CA GLU A 389 -30.99 -7.57 10.10
C GLU A 389 -29.72 -7.53 9.22
N TYR A 390 -29.69 -8.32 8.15
CA TYR A 390 -28.55 -8.43 7.23
C TYR A 390 -28.79 -7.71 5.91
N ALA A 391 -29.89 -6.95 5.80
CA ALA A 391 -30.35 -6.38 4.53
C ALA A 391 -29.29 -5.53 3.83
N ASP A 392 -28.46 -4.83 4.61
CA ASP A 392 -27.48 -3.86 4.10
C ASP A 392 -26.03 -4.31 4.36
N TYR A 393 -25.77 -5.61 4.58
CA TYR A 393 -24.43 -6.09 4.89
C TYR A 393 -23.49 -6.21 3.67
N TYR A 394 -24.06 -6.37 2.48
CA TYR A 394 -23.31 -6.54 1.23
C TYR A 394 -23.85 -5.59 0.18
N GLU A 395 -22.98 -5.22 -0.75
CA GLU A 395 -23.32 -4.34 -1.85
C GLU A 395 -24.42 -4.97 -2.71
N ARG A 396 -25.33 -4.12 -3.21
CA ARG A 396 -26.40 -4.52 -4.11
C ARG A 396 -26.23 -3.82 -5.44
N VAL A 397 -25.89 -4.61 -6.45
CA VAL A 397 -25.73 -4.17 -7.83
C VAL A 397 -27.02 -4.48 -8.61
N PRO A 398 -27.53 -3.55 -9.44
CA PRO A 398 -28.68 -3.82 -10.31
C PRO A 398 -28.42 -5.04 -11.21
N ALA A 399 -29.42 -5.92 -11.37
CA ALA A 399 -29.27 -7.16 -12.13
C ALA A 399 -28.87 -6.92 -13.60
N GLU A 400 -29.19 -5.78 -14.20
CA GLU A 400 -28.75 -5.41 -15.54
C GLU A 400 -27.25 -5.12 -15.67
N ARG A 401 -26.54 -4.91 -14.55
CA ARG A 401 -25.08 -4.74 -14.51
C ARG A 401 -24.36 -6.04 -14.15
N ASP A 402 -25.10 -7.05 -13.72
CA ASP A 402 -24.53 -8.35 -13.41
C ASP A 402 -24.20 -9.09 -14.70
N VAL A 403 -22.90 -9.29 -14.92
CA VAL A 403 -22.35 -10.08 -16.02
C VAL A 403 -21.87 -11.44 -15.53
N SER A 404 -22.10 -11.77 -14.26
CA SER A 404 -21.86 -13.11 -13.76
C SER A 404 -22.98 -14.04 -14.24
N ASP A 405 -22.63 -15.21 -14.77
CA ASP A 405 -23.59 -16.26 -15.15
C ASP A 405 -24.21 -16.97 -13.92
N VAL A 406 -24.30 -16.28 -12.79
CA VAL A 406 -24.78 -16.80 -11.52
C VAL A 406 -26.24 -16.41 -11.31
N ASP A 407 -27.10 -17.40 -11.07
CA ASP A 407 -28.51 -17.18 -10.72
C ASP A 407 -28.63 -16.75 -9.25
N TRP A 408 -28.39 -15.46 -8.99
CA TRP A 408 -28.46 -14.90 -7.64
C TRP A 408 -29.89 -14.86 -7.11
N ALA A 409 -30.06 -15.22 -5.83
CA ALA A 409 -31.36 -15.17 -5.18
C ALA A 409 -31.77 -13.72 -4.87
N GLY A 410 -32.66 -13.10 -5.65
CA GLY A 410 -33.10 -11.71 -5.42
C GLY A 410 -33.50 -11.00 -6.72
N GLU A 411 -33.71 -9.69 -6.65
CA GLU A 411 -33.89 -8.81 -7.83
C GLU A 411 -32.60 -8.04 -8.18
N ASP A 412 -31.57 -8.17 -7.33
CA ASP A 412 -30.24 -7.58 -7.45
C ASP A 412 -29.16 -8.68 -7.42
N ALA A 413 -27.92 -8.31 -7.74
CA ALA A 413 -26.72 -9.13 -7.61
C ALA A 413 -25.81 -8.55 -6.51
N PRO A 414 -24.93 -9.35 -5.88
CA PRO A 414 -23.92 -8.82 -4.97
C PRO A 414 -22.80 -8.10 -5.75
N GLY A 415 -22.27 -7.02 -5.17
CA GLY A 415 -21.02 -6.42 -5.64
C GLY A 415 -19.84 -7.38 -5.47
N HIS A 416 -18.95 -7.39 -6.45
CA HIS A 416 -17.69 -8.12 -6.43
C HIS A 416 -16.73 -7.50 -7.45
N TYR A 417 -15.43 -7.57 -7.18
CA TYR A 417 -14.39 -7.17 -8.12
C TYR A 417 -14.02 -8.30 -9.08
N PHE A 418 -13.52 -7.93 -10.26
CA PHE A 418 -13.18 -8.88 -11.32
C PHE A 418 -14.37 -9.84 -11.56
N ASN A 419 -14.13 -11.15 -11.65
CA ASN A 419 -15.16 -12.18 -11.69
C ASN A 419 -15.24 -12.99 -10.38
N TRP A 420 -14.83 -12.41 -9.26
CA TRP A 420 -14.71 -13.10 -7.98
C TRP A 420 -16.05 -13.35 -7.27
N THR A 421 -16.98 -14.01 -7.96
CA THR A 421 -18.34 -14.35 -7.52
C THR A 421 -18.43 -15.17 -6.22
N ARG A 422 -17.32 -15.59 -5.63
CA ARG A 422 -17.30 -16.33 -4.35
C ARG A 422 -16.96 -15.46 -3.15
N ILE A 423 -16.58 -14.21 -3.37
CA ILE A 423 -16.20 -13.25 -2.33
C ILE A 423 -16.94 -11.92 -2.54
N PRO A 424 -18.24 -11.87 -2.21
CA PRO A 424 -19.03 -10.64 -2.32
C PRO A 424 -18.48 -9.52 -1.43
N ASN A 425 -18.46 -8.30 -1.97
CA ASN A 425 -18.01 -7.08 -1.30
C ASN A 425 -18.94 -6.70 -0.15
N LEU A 426 -18.33 -6.28 0.98
CA LEU A 426 -19.06 -5.76 2.13
C LEU A 426 -19.54 -4.33 1.85
N ASN A 427 -20.73 -3.99 2.36
CA ASN A 427 -21.30 -2.66 2.15
C ASN A 427 -20.87 -1.67 3.23
N TYR A 428 -19.86 -0.86 2.94
CA TYR A 428 -19.36 0.16 3.87
C TYR A 428 -20.29 1.37 4.06
N ASP A 429 -21.38 1.48 3.28
CA ASP A 429 -22.45 2.47 3.54
C ASP A 429 -23.33 2.08 4.74
N SER A 430 -23.17 0.87 5.27
CA SER A 430 -23.88 0.38 6.45
C SER A 430 -23.10 0.64 7.74
N LEU A 431 -23.71 1.37 8.68
CA LEU A 431 -23.13 1.56 10.02
C LEU A 431 -22.92 0.23 10.76
N ALA A 432 -23.76 -0.78 10.49
CA ALA A 432 -23.62 -2.11 11.06
C ALA A 432 -22.36 -2.82 10.54
N VAL A 433 -22.08 -2.72 9.23
CA VAL A 433 -20.87 -3.30 8.63
C VAL A 433 -19.63 -2.56 9.11
N ARG A 434 -19.64 -1.23 9.12
CA ARG A 434 -18.53 -0.43 9.66
C ARG A 434 -18.22 -0.82 11.09
N ARG A 435 -19.25 -0.92 11.96
CA ARG A 435 -19.05 -1.37 13.34
C ARG A 435 -18.48 -2.79 13.39
N TRP A 436 -19.06 -3.71 12.62
CA TRP A 436 -18.62 -5.10 12.56
C TRP A 436 -17.15 -5.22 12.15
N MET A 437 -16.71 -4.52 11.10
CA MET A 437 -15.31 -4.56 10.66
C MET A 437 -14.36 -3.89 11.65
N LEU A 438 -14.78 -2.85 12.38
CA LEU A 438 -14.00 -2.30 13.50
C LEU A 438 -13.90 -3.28 14.67
N ASP A 439 -14.93 -4.09 14.93
CA ASP A 439 -14.87 -5.17 15.92
C ASP A 439 -13.87 -6.25 15.49
N VAL A 440 -13.79 -6.57 14.19
CA VAL A 440 -12.76 -7.47 13.66
C VAL A 440 -11.36 -6.90 13.86
N VAL A 441 -11.16 -5.60 13.58
CA VAL A 441 -9.89 -4.91 13.86
C VAL A 441 -9.53 -4.99 15.34
N ASP A 442 -10.48 -4.74 16.24
CA ASP A 442 -10.25 -4.85 17.69
C ASP A 442 -9.87 -6.24 18.16
N GLU A 443 -10.46 -7.27 17.54
CA GLU A 443 -10.25 -8.67 17.92
C GLU A 443 -8.79 -9.11 17.79
N TRP A 444 -8.11 -8.60 16.76
CA TRP A 444 -6.80 -9.09 16.34
C TRP A 444 -5.66 -8.13 16.65
N ARG A 445 -5.90 -6.82 16.76
CA ARG A 445 -4.83 -5.83 17.00
C ARG A 445 -4.06 -6.05 18.31
N ASP A 446 -4.69 -6.68 19.31
CA ASP A 446 -4.04 -6.99 20.59
C ASP A 446 -3.23 -8.30 20.53
N VAL A 447 -3.29 -9.04 19.41
CA VAL A 447 -2.62 -10.32 19.20
C VAL A 447 -1.38 -10.19 18.32
N VAL A 448 -1.37 -9.27 17.36
CA VAL A 448 -0.30 -9.12 16.35
C VAL A 448 0.32 -7.72 16.40
N ASP A 449 1.40 -7.49 15.67
CA ASP A 449 2.12 -6.19 15.61
C ASP A 449 1.74 -5.36 14.38
N GLY A 450 0.90 -5.90 13.49
CA GLY A 450 0.48 -5.19 12.29
C GLY A 450 -0.52 -5.96 11.43
N PHE A 451 -1.11 -5.25 10.48
CA PHE A 451 -1.96 -5.83 9.44
C PHE A 451 -1.36 -5.57 8.05
N ARG A 452 -1.38 -6.61 7.21
CA ARG A 452 -1.37 -6.44 5.74
C ARG A 452 -2.83 -6.43 5.31
N CYS A 453 -3.30 -5.36 4.70
CA CYS A 453 -4.71 -5.19 4.37
C CYS A 453 -4.96 -5.62 2.93
N ASP A 454 -5.67 -6.73 2.77
CA ASP A 454 -6.08 -7.31 1.50
C ASP A 454 -7.09 -6.41 0.77
N VAL A 455 -6.88 -6.23 -0.54
CA VAL A 455 -7.71 -5.41 -1.43
C VAL A 455 -8.00 -4.07 -0.77
N ALA A 456 -6.95 -3.39 -0.28
CA ALA A 456 -7.09 -2.14 0.46
C ALA A 456 -7.82 -1.07 -0.37
N TRP A 457 -7.57 -1.06 -1.67
CA TRP A 457 -8.23 -0.20 -2.65
C TRP A 457 -9.74 -0.42 -2.79
N GLY A 458 -10.27 -1.57 -2.36
CA GLY A 458 -11.71 -1.87 -2.34
C GLY A 458 -12.43 -1.40 -1.08
N VAL A 459 -11.70 -0.89 -0.07
CA VAL A 459 -12.28 -0.38 1.17
C VAL A 459 -12.16 1.15 1.21
N PRO A 460 -13.20 1.89 1.63
CA PRO A 460 -13.17 3.34 1.58
C PRO A 460 -12.02 3.96 2.40
N HIS A 461 -11.33 4.93 1.80
CA HIS A 461 -10.32 5.79 2.46
C HIS A 461 -10.80 6.33 3.81
N GLY A 462 -12.08 6.74 3.88
CA GLY A 462 -12.71 7.17 5.13
C GLY A 462 -12.56 6.12 6.21
N PHE A 463 -12.94 4.87 5.95
CA PHE A 463 -12.80 3.76 6.88
C PHE A 463 -11.34 3.45 7.26
N TRP A 464 -10.39 3.46 6.32
CA TRP A 464 -8.98 3.20 6.64
C TRP A 464 -8.37 4.21 7.60
N LYS A 465 -8.69 5.50 7.44
CA LYS A 465 -8.28 6.52 8.43
C LYS A 465 -8.85 6.21 9.83
N GLU A 466 -10.00 5.53 9.91
CA GLU A 466 -10.57 5.11 11.20
C GLU A 466 -9.75 4.00 11.82
N VAL A 467 -9.42 3.00 11.00
CA VAL A 467 -8.61 1.86 11.40
C VAL A 467 -7.27 2.36 11.91
N ARG A 468 -6.60 3.26 11.17
CA ARG A 468 -5.34 3.87 11.60
C ARG A 468 -5.48 4.60 12.93
N GLU A 469 -6.40 5.57 13.04
CA GLU A 469 -6.60 6.31 14.29
C GLU A 469 -6.91 5.38 15.46
N ARG A 470 -7.60 4.27 15.20
CA ARG A 470 -7.99 3.29 16.20
C ARG A 470 -6.82 2.42 16.68
N VAL A 471 -5.99 1.89 15.77
CA VAL A 471 -4.85 1.03 16.15
C VAL A 471 -3.70 1.88 16.73
N LYS A 472 -3.40 3.02 16.11
CA LYS A 472 -2.29 3.91 16.52
C LYS A 472 -2.54 4.62 17.85
N ALA A 473 -3.81 4.80 18.24
CA ALA A 473 -4.14 5.35 19.56
C ALA A 473 -3.73 4.41 20.72
N ASP A 474 -3.72 3.10 20.48
CA ASP A 474 -3.36 2.10 21.47
C ASP A 474 -1.88 1.70 21.34
N ASP A 475 -1.39 1.50 20.10
CA ASP A 475 0.01 1.23 19.79
C ASP A 475 0.49 2.06 18.58
N PRO A 476 1.28 3.14 18.78
CA PRO A 476 1.79 3.96 17.69
C PRO A 476 2.76 3.20 16.76
N GLU A 477 3.34 2.09 17.23
CA GLU A 477 4.28 1.27 16.46
C GLU A 477 3.59 0.12 15.70
N PHE A 478 2.26 0.01 15.78
CA PHE A 478 1.48 -0.99 15.04
C PHE A 478 1.55 -0.74 13.54
N LEU A 479 1.95 -1.73 12.74
CA LEU A 479 2.15 -1.56 11.31
C LEU A 479 0.85 -1.70 10.51
N LEU A 480 0.61 -0.78 9.58
CA LEU A 480 -0.39 -0.93 8.51
C LEU A 480 0.30 -0.98 7.14
N LEU A 481 0.19 -2.12 6.46
CA LEU A 481 0.70 -2.36 5.11
C LEU A 481 -0.50 -2.56 4.16
N ASP A 482 -0.61 -1.79 3.07
CA ASP A 482 -1.70 -1.96 2.10
C ASP A 482 -1.32 -2.85 0.93
N GLU A 483 -2.29 -3.64 0.47
CA GLU A 483 -2.33 -4.12 -0.91
C GLU A 483 -3.14 -3.13 -1.77
N THR A 484 -2.44 -2.18 -2.37
CA THR A 484 -2.99 -1.27 -3.38
C THR A 484 -2.30 -1.54 -4.71
N VAL A 485 -3.03 -2.10 -5.67
CA VAL A 485 -2.49 -2.52 -6.97
C VAL A 485 -3.43 -2.02 -8.09
N PRO A 486 -2.96 -1.14 -9.00
CA PRO A 486 -1.68 -0.44 -8.98
C PRO A 486 -1.58 0.52 -7.78
N ARG A 487 -0.36 0.71 -7.26
CA ARG A 487 -0.08 1.54 -6.08
C ARG A 487 -0.67 2.95 -6.20
N ASP A 488 -1.09 3.54 -5.08
CA ASP A 488 -1.65 4.90 -5.04
C ASP A 488 -1.22 5.67 -3.79
N ALA A 489 -0.62 6.84 -4.01
CA ALA A 489 -0.16 7.71 -2.93
C ALA A 489 -1.30 8.21 -2.02
N ALA A 490 -2.56 8.21 -2.48
CA ALA A 490 -3.70 8.59 -1.64
C ALA A 490 -3.80 7.75 -0.34
N PHE A 491 -3.38 6.49 -0.37
CA PHE A 491 -3.36 5.61 0.81
C PHE A 491 -2.24 5.96 1.81
N ALA A 492 -1.34 6.88 1.49
CA ALA A 492 -0.40 7.45 2.46
C ALA A 492 -1.04 8.57 3.33
N GLU A 493 -2.28 9.01 3.03
CA GLU A 493 -2.93 10.12 3.73
C GLU A 493 -3.49 9.73 5.11
N ASN A 494 -2.62 9.40 6.07
CA ASN A 494 -2.99 8.85 7.38
C ASN A 494 -3.85 7.57 7.25
N GLU A 495 -3.48 6.67 6.35
CA GLU A 495 -4.12 5.36 6.23
C GLU A 495 -3.09 4.26 6.48
N PHE A 496 -2.06 4.16 5.63
CA PHE A 496 -1.04 3.10 5.70
C PHE A 496 0.37 3.64 5.94
N ASP A 497 1.24 2.79 6.47
CA ASP A 497 2.64 3.09 6.80
C ASP A 497 3.61 2.65 5.71
N VAL A 498 3.36 1.46 5.14
CA VAL A 498 4.21 0.83 4.11
C VAL A 498 3.33 0.41 2.95
N HIS A 499 3.79 0.69 1.73
CA HIS A 499 3.04 0.46 0.50
C HIS A 499 3.70 -0.57 -0.40
N TYR A 500 2.89 -1.31 -1.16
CA TYR A 500 3.38 -2.11 -2.28
C TYR A 500 4.07 -1.19 -3.30
N ASP A 501 5.26 -1.62 -3.75
CA ASP A 501 5.96 -0.94 -4.84
C ASP A 501 5.87 -1.76 -6.12
N THR A 502 4.72 -1.63 -6.80
CA THR A 502 4.45 -2.32 -8.08
C THR A 502 5.40 -1.84 -9.18
N ASP A 503 5.77 -0.55 -9.20
CA ASP A 503 6.69 0.01 -10.22
C ASP A 503 8.04 -0.72 -10.22
N LEU A 504 8.67 -0.86 -9.04
CA LEU A 504 9.93 -1.58 -8.93
C LEU A 504 9.77 -3.08 -9.13
N PHE A 505 8.68 -3.68 -8.64
CA PHE A 505 8.39 -5.09 -8.83
C PHE A 505 8.32 -5.45 -10.32
N ASP A 506 7.50 -4.73 -11.10
CA ASP A 506 7.34 -4.95 -12.54
C ASP A 506 8.67 -4.70 -13.26
N THR A 507 9.34 -3.57 -12.97
CA THR A 507 10.64 -3.24 -13.58
C THR A 507 11.71 -4.30 -13.30
N LEU A 508 11.79 -4.85 -12.07
CA LEU A 508 12.76 -5.90 -11.76
C LEU A 508 12.48 -7.19 -12.54
N ARG A 509 11.21 -7.47 -12.84
CA ARG A 509 10.78 -8.62 -13.63
C ARG A 509 11.15 -8.41 -15.10
N ASP A 510 10.91 -7.23 -15.66
CA ASP A 510 11.29 -6.88 -17.04
C ASP A 510 12.81 -6.86 -17.24
N ILE A 511 13.57 -6.37 -16.25
CA ILE A 511 15.03 -6.49 -16.24
C ILE A 511 15.44 -7.98 -16.22
N GLY A 512 14.73 -8.79 -15.45
CA GLY A 512 15.04 -10.20 -15.28
C GLY A 512 14.76 -11.06 -16.51
N THR A 513 13.74 -10.72 -17.30
CA THR A 513 13.41 -11.34 -18.59
C THR A 513 14.24 -10.76 -19.74
N GLY A 514 14.90 -9.62 -19.51
CA GLY A 514 15.72 -8.91 -20.50
C GLY A 514 14.91 -8.01 -21.44
N GLU A 515 13.69 -7.66 -21.05
CA GLU A 515 12.83 -6.70 -21.75
C GLU A 515 13.30 -5.26 -21.53
N GLU A 516 13.81 -4.97 -20.33
CA GLU A 516 14.38 -3.67 -19.96
C GLU A 516 15.86 -3.80 -19.51
N PRO A 517 16.70 -2.75 -19.69
CA PRO A 517 18.05 -2.76 -19.17
C PRO A 517 18.05 -2.52 -17.65
N ALA A 518 19.06 -3.01 -16.95
CA ALA A 518 19.23 -2.89 -15.50
C ALA A 518 19.23 -1.43 -14.98
N SER A 519 19.48 -0.45 -15.84
CA SER A 519 19.37 0.98 -15.51
C SER A 519 17.93 1.48 -15.33
N ALA A 520 16.92 0.77 -15.84
CA ALA A 520 15.50 1.10 -15.68
C ALA A 520 15.08 1.18 -14.20
N LEU A 521 15.84 0.51 -13.32
CA LEU A 521 15.67 0.58 -11.87
C LEU A 521 15.65 2.01 -11.31
N PHE A 522 16.37 2.96 -11.91
CA PHE A 522 16.36 4.35 -11.43
C PHE A 522 15.04 5.05 -11.73
N GLU A 523 14.44 4.78 -12.89
CA GLU A 523 13.14 5.33 -13.26
C GLU A 523 12.04 4.79 -12.34
N ALA A 524 12.08 3.49 -12.01
CA ALA A 524 11.17 2.89 -11.03
C ALA A 524 11.28 3.51 -9.63
N LEU A 525 12.48 3.92 -9.20
CA LEU A 525 12.65 4.62 -7.92
C LEU A 525 12.12 6.06 -7.98
N ASP A 526 12.38 6.77 -9.08
CA ASP A 526 11.92 8.14 -9.28
C ASP A 526 10.38 8.22 -9.41
N ALA A 527 9.72 7.13 -9.84
CA ALA A 527 8.26 7.02 -9.92
C ALA A 527 7.55 7.29 -8.58
N THR A 528 8.18 6.98 -7.44
CA THR A 528 7.63 7.29 -6.11
C THR A 528 7.39 8.80 -5.93
N ALA A 529 8.35 9.62 -6.36
CA ALA A 529 8.26 11.07 -6.28
C ALA A 529 7.25 11.64 -7.29
N GLU A 530 7.12 11.01 -8.46
CA GLU A 530 6.16 11.37 -9.51
C GLU A 530 4.72 11.09 -9.07
N HIS A 531 4.49 9.94 -8.43
CA HIS A 531 3.22 9.56 -7.81
C HIS A 531 2.84 10.43 -6.62
N GLY A 532 3.79 11.16 -6.01
CA GLY A 532 3.54 12.07 -4.90
C GLY A 532 3.42 11.39 -3.53
N TYR A 533 4.04 10.21 -3.35
CA TYR A 533 4.17 9.60 -2.03
C TYR A 533 4.99 10.50 -1.10
N PRO A 534 4.53 10.80 0.12
CA PRO A 534 5.34 11.55 1.10
C PRO A 534 6.70 10.89 1.32
N ASP A 535 7.74 11.69 1.56
CA ASP A 535 9.12 11.18 1.70
C ASP A 535 9.30 10.24 2.93
N HIS A 536 8.37 10.30 3.90
CA HIS A 536 8.33 9.40 5.06
C HIS A 536 7.61 8.08 4.79
N ALA A 537 6.90 7.92 3.66
CA ALA A 537 6.15 6.71 3.36
C ALA A 537 7.08 5.50 3.17
N GLY A 538 6.72 4.37 3.77
CA GLY A 538 7.44 3.12 3.58
C GLY A 538 7.10 2.47 2.25
N HIS A 539 8.06 1.76 1.65
CA HIS A 539 7.85 0.99 0.42
C HIS A 539 8.35 -0.44 0.60
N MET A 540 7.48 -1.42 0.41
CA MET A 540 7.85 -2.83 0.43
C MET A 540 8.57 -3.18 -0.87
N ARG A 541 9.78 -3.75 -0.75
CA ARG A 541 10.63 -4.12 -1.88
C ARG A 541 10.60 -5.64 -2.04
N TYR A 542 10.01 -6.13 -3.13
CA TYR A 542 9.81 -7.56 -3.37
C TYR A 542 10.02 -7.90 -4.85
N VAL A 543 10.20 -9.20 -5.13
CA VAL A 543 10.37 -9.75 -6.50
C VAL A 543 9.37 -10.86 -6.82
N ASP A 544 8.81 -11.50 -5.79
CA ASP A 544 7.62 -12.35 -5.89
C ASP A 544 6.89 -12.35 -4.54
N ASN A 545 5.62 -12.74 -4.55
CA ASN A 545 4.75 -12.90 -3.38
C ASN A 545 3.76 -14.07 -3.64
N HIS A 546 2.77 -14.27 -2.77
CA HIS A 546 1.83 -15.38 -2.94
C HIS A 546 0.83 -15.27 -4.11
N ASP A 547 0.64 -14.10 -4.72
CA ASP A 547 -0.25 -13.85 -5.86
C ASP A 547 0.47 -13.84 -7.22
N GLU A 548 1.80 -13.86 -7.19
CA GLU A 548 2.65 -13.81 -8.38
C GLU A 548 3.28 -15.17 -8.70
N ASP A 549 3.63 -15.37 -9.97
CA ASP A 549 4.54 -16.46 -10.34
C ASP A 549 5.92 -16.24 -9.73
N ARG A 550 6.65 -17.33 -9.49
CA ARG A 550 7.95 -17.25 -8.82
C ARG A 550 8.97 -16.62 -9.77
N TYR A 551 9.67 -15.60 -9.29
CA TYR A 551 10.68 -14.89 -10.08
C TYR A 551 11.77 -15.85 -10.63
N ILE A 552 12.12 -16.88 -9.86
CA ILE A 552 13.10 -17.89 -10.30
C ILE A 552 12.63 -18.75 -11.47
N ASP A 553 11.32 -18.97 -11.62
CA ASP A 553 10.76 -19.79 -12.71
C ASP A 553 10.83 -19.01 -14.02
N ASP A 554 10.52 -17.72 -13.98
CA ASP A 554 10.50 -16.86 -15.17
C ASP A 554 11.89 -16.32 -15.55
N CYS A 555 12.67 -15.86 -14.57
CA CYS A 555 13.93 -15.13 -14.81
C CYS A 555 15.19 -15.94 -14.47
N GLY A 556 15.05 -17.08 -13.79
CA GLY A 556 16.16 -17.94 -13.41
C GLY A 556 16.96 -17.48 -12.17
N GLY A 557 17.76 -18.40 -11.63
CA GLY A 557 18.40 -18.21 -10.31
C GLY A 557 19.54 -17.19 -10.26
N ALA A 558 20.20 -16.87 -11.37
CA ALA A 558 21.20 -15.81 -11.41
C ALA A 558 20.55 -14.43 -11.30
N SER A 559 19.52 -14.19 -12.11
CA SER A 559 18.73 -12.96 -12.08
C SER A 559 18.04 -12.77 -10.73
N LEU A 560 17.47 -13.84 -10.14
CA LEU A 560 16.90 -13.78 -8.79
C LEU A 560 17.87 -13.18 -7.76
N ARG A 561 19.15 -13.61 -7.78
CA ARG A 561 20.13 -13.10 -6.80
C ARG A 561 20.43 -11.61 -6.99
N ALA A 562 20.47 -11.14 -8.24
CA ALA A 562 20.64 -9.71 -8.54
C ALA A 562 19.41 -8.89 -8.12
N ALA A 563 18.20 -9.38 -8.43
CA ALA A 563 16.94 -8.73 -8.10
C ALA A 563 16.70 -8.65 -6.58
N VAL A 564 16.89 -9.76 -5.86
CA VAL A 564 16.85 -9.76 -4.39
C VAL A 564 17.97 -8.88 -3.83
N GLY A 565 19.18 -8.93 -4.41
CA GLY A 565 20.26 -8.00 -4.09
C GLY A 565 19.80 -6.55 -4.14
N ALA A 566 19.12 -6.15 -5.21
CA ALA A 566 18.54 -4.82 -5.36
C ALA A 566 17.57 -4.49 -4.23
N THR A 567 16.60 -5.36 -3.91
CA THR A 567 15.63 -5.10 -2.83
C THR A 567 16.30 -4.85 -1.47
N PHE A 568 17.40 -5.55 -1.17
CA PHE A 568 18.14 -5.40 0.09
C PHE A 568 19.08 -4.19 0.10
N THR A 569 19.48 -3.69 -1.06
CA THR A 569 20.39 -2.56 -1.22
C THR A 569 19.74 -1.33 -1.84
N LEU A 570 18.42 -1.21 -1.75
CA LEU A 570 17.63 -0.02 -2.08
C LEU A 570 16.88 0.48 -0.83
N PRO A 571 16.41 1.74 -0.82
CA PRO A 571 15.57 2.26 0.26
C PRO A 571 14.20 1.57 0.30
N GLY A 572 13.65 1.40 1.50
CA GLY A 572 12.39 0.66 1.74
C GLY A 572 12.61 -0.67 2.46
N THR A 573 11.54 -1.44 2.64
CA THR A 573 11.46 -2.63 3.49
C THR A 573 11.53 -3.89 2.62
N PRO A 574 12.66 -4.59 2.52
CA PRO A 574 12.77 -5.80 1.71
C PRO A 574 11.90 -6.94 2.23
N MET A 575 11.33 -7.70 1.31
CA MET A 575 10.54 -8.90 1.59
C MET A 575 11.17 -10.13 0.95
N ILE A 576 11.16 -11.24 1.68
CA ILE A 576 11.46 -12.58 1.18
C ILE A 576 10.18 -13.40 1.26
N TYR A 577 9.67 -13.88 0.13
CA TYR A 577 8.56 -14.83 0.13
C TYR A 577 9.06 -16.25 0.43
N ALA A 578 8.52 -16.89 1.47
CA ALA A 578 8.96 -18.19 1.97
C ALA A 578 9.10 -19.22 0.83
N GLY A 579 10.30 -19.78 0.70
CA GLY A 579 10.65 -20.69 -0.38
C GLY A 579 11.54 -20.06 -1.45
N GLN A 580 11.55 -18.73 -1.60
CA GLN A 580 12.48 -18.00 -2.47
C GLN A 580 13.93 -18.33 -2.11
N GLU A 581 14.26 -18.33 -0.81
CA GLU A 581 15.58 -18.66 -0.29
C GLU A 581 15.93 -20.16 -0.37
N ARG A 582 14.94 -21.00 -0.72
CA ARG A 582 15.08 -22.44 -0.91
C ARG A 582 15.01 -22.86 -2.38
N GLY A 583 14.72 -21.94 -3.29
CA GLY A 583 14.50 -22.23 -4.72
C GLY A 583 13.20 -22.98 -4.98
N VAL A 584 12.08 -22.50 -4.44
CA VAL A 584 10.74 -22.95 -4.82
C VAL A 584 10.34 -22.26 -6.12
N GLU A 585 10.02 -23.04 -7.15
CA GLU A 585 9.68 -22.54 -8.50
C GLU A 585 8.16 -22.42 -8.72
N GLN A 586 7.33 -23.03 -7.87
CA GLN A 586 5.87 -22.96 -8.03
C GLN A 586 5.25 -21.84 -7.20
N GLN A 587 4.31 -21.08 -7.78
CA GLN A 587 3.41 -20.19 -7.06
C GLN A 587 2.67 -20.97 -5.95
N ARG A 588 2.68 -20.43 -4.73
CA ARG A 588 2.10 -21.07 -3.52
C ARG A 588 2.61 -22.52 -3.31
N GLY A 589 3.81 -22.81 -3.84
CA GLY A 589 4.46 -24.11 -3.77
C GLY A 589 4.81 -24.52 -2.34
N THR A 590 4.97 -25.82 -2.11
CA THR A 590 5.35 -26.35 -0.80
C THR A 590 6.80 -26.03 -0.47
N MET A 591 7.04 -25.63 0.77
CA MET A 591 8.39 -25.33 1.27
C MET A 591 9.35 -26.53 1.16
N ARG A 592 10.52 -26.31 0.54
CA ARG A 592 11.54 -27.34 0.25
C ARG A 592 12.48 -27.59 1.43
N TRP A 593 11.96 -28.21 2.49
CA TRP A 593 12.71 -28.43 3.73
C TRP A 593 13.86 -29.44 3.63
N HIS A 594 13.72 -30.49 2.82
CA HIS A 594 14.69 -31.60 2.79
C HIS A 594 15.64 -31.55 1.59
N ASP A 595 15.27 -30.82 0.54
CA ASP A 595 15.93 -30.81 -0.77
C ASP A 595 16.14 -29.39 -1.34
N GLY A 596 15.82 -28.33 -0.60
CA GLY A 596 16.01 -26.94 -1.03
C GLY A 596 17.48 -26.50 -1.07
N ASP A 597 17.72 -25.39 -1.76
CA ASP A 597 19.06 -24.85 -2.04
C ASP A 597 19.67 -24.13 -0.83
N ASN A 598 20.61 -24.79 -0.15
CA ASN A 598 21.31 -24.19 0.99
C ASN A 598 22.24 -23.03 0.61
N ALA A 599 22.80 -23.02 -0.60
CA ALA A 599 23.68 -21.92 -1.04
C ALA A 599 22.87 -20.64 -1.26
N LEU A 600 21.65 -20.77 -1.81
CA LEU A 600 20.70 -19.67 -1.93
C LEU A 600 20.19 -19.20 -0.56
N THR A 601 19.96 -20.12 0.38
CA THR A 601 19.59 -19.76 1.76
C THR A 601 20.72 -18.96 2.43
N ASP A 602 21.96 -19.40 2.29
CA ASP A 602 23.12 -18.70 2.85
C ASP A 602 23.37 -17.35 2.15
N PHE A 603 23.01 -17.21 0.88
CA PHE A 603 23.03 -15.93 0.17
C PHE A 603 22.04 -14.93 0.80
N HIS A 604 20.79 -15.33 1.03
CA HIS A 604 19.79 -14.48 1.68
C HIS A 604 20.23 -14.07 3.09
N ARG A 605 20.74 -15.01 3.91
CA ARG A 605 21.29 -14.69 5.24
C ARG A 605 22.39 -13.64 5.19
N ARG A 606 23.28 -13.72 4.20
CA ARG A 606 24.34 -12.72 4.04
C ARG A 606 23.80 -11.37 3.61
N LEU A 607 22.76 -11.31 2.76
CA LEU A 607 22.10 -10.05 2.40
C LEU A 607 21.41 -9.39 3.60
N VAL A 608 20.67 -10.18 4.39
CA VAL A 608 20.02 -9.69 5.62
C VAL A 608 21.07 -9.13 6.58
N ALA A 609 22.14 -9.89 6.85
CA ALA A 609 23.23 -9.44 7.71
C ALA A 609 23.96 -8.20 7.16
N LEU A 610 24.26 -8.17 5.86
CA LEU A 610 24.90 -7.03 5.20
C LEU A 610 24.05 -5.77 5.35
N ARG A 611 22.74 -5.88 5.05
CA ARG A 611 21.81 -4.76 5.21
C ARG A 611 21.77 -4.29 6.65
N ALA A 612 21.73 -5.18 7.64
CA ALA A 612 21.72 -4.82 9.06
C ALA A 612 23.00 -4.11 9.50
N ASP A 613 24.17 -4.61 9.10
CA ASP A 613 25.49 -4.10 9.49
C ASP A 613 25.81 -2.72 8.89
N HIS A 614 25.16 -2.34 7.78
CA HIS A 614 25.48 -1.13 7.01
C HIS A 614 24.26 -0.20 6.86
N ALA A 615 24.17 0.82 7.72
CA ALA A 615 23.08 1.81 7.70
C ALA A 615 22.98 2.59 6.37
N SER A 616 24.10 2.75 5.66
CA SER A 616 24.14 3.30 4.31
C SER A 616 23.19 2.58 3.34
N LEU A 617 23.00 1.26 3.48
CA LEU A 617 22.07 0.47 2.65
C LEU A 617 20.59 0.71 2.98
N ARG A 618 20.28 1.47 4.04
CA ARG A 618 18.91 1.83 4.44
C ARG A 618 18.62 3.32 4.25
N ALA A 619 19.63 4.12 3.92
CA ALA A 619 19.50 5.56 3.67
C ALA A 619 18.65 5.87 2.42
N PRO A 620 17.93 7.00 2.35
CA PRO A 620 17.03 7.29 1.22
C PRO A 620 17.76 7.49 -0.12
N GLY A 621 19.02 7.96 -0.09
CA GLY A 621 19.77 8.30 -1.31
C GLY A 621 20.25 7.09 -2.11
N VAL A 622 19.99 7.13 -3.42
CA VAL A 622 20.56 6.22 -4.43
C VAL A 622 21.18 7.06 -5.54
N HIS A 623 22.46 6.84 -5.83
CA HIS A 623 23.18 7.66 -6.81
C HIS A 623 23.84 6.80 -7.88
N PRO A 624 23.48 6.92 -9.17
CA PRO A 624 24.11 6.16 -10.24
C PRO A 624 25.64 6.36 -10.27
N VAL A 625 26.37 5.26 -10.45
CA VAL A 625 27.83 5.27 -10.55
C VAL A 625 28.23 5.01 -12.00
N PRO A 626 28.97 5.93 -12.65
CA PRO A 626 29.53 5.69 -13.97
C PRO A 626 30.45 4.46 -13.96
N HIS A 627 30.26 3.59 -14.93
CA HIS A 627 30.99 2.33 -15.04
C HIS A 627 31.15 1.90 -16.50
N THR A 628 32.08 0.98 -16.75
CA THR A 628 32.30 0.35 -18.04
C THR A 628 32.28 -1.17 -17.88
N VAL A 629 31.43 -1.86 -18.66
CA VAL A 629 31.43 -3.33 -18.71
C VAL A 629 32.48 -3.79 -19.71
N GLU A 630 33.59 -4.35 -19.21
CA GLU A 630 34.72 -4.85 -20.00
C GLU A 630 34.38 -6.17 -20.70
N THR A 631 33.61 -7.03 -20.00
CA THR A 631 33.10 -8.30 -20.51
C THR A 631 31.77 -8.61 -19.84
N GLY A 632 30.84 -9.23 -20.55
CA GLY A 632 29.48 -9.49 -20.07
C GLY A 632 28.48 -8.71 -20.91
N ASP A 633 27.20 -8.85 -20.59
CA ASP A 633 26.16 -8.01 -21.16
C ASP A 633 26.16 -6.65 -20.44
N SER A 634 26.24 -5.55 -21.19
CA SER A 634 26.20 -4.21 -20.59
C SER A 634 24.82 -3.85 -20.10
N ASP A 635 23.78 -4.34 -20.76
CA ASP A 635 22.41 -3.93 -20.48
C ASP A 635 21.91 -4.59 -19.19
N GLY A 636 22.45 -5.76 -18.83
CA GLY A 636 22.18 -6.44 -17.56
C GLY A 636 22.99 -5.93 -16.36
N VAL A 637 23.79 -4.85 -16.48
CA VAL A 637 24.62 -4.34 -15.37
C VAL A 637 24.18 -2.95 -14.93
N VAL A 638 24.08 -2.76 -13.61
CA VAL A 638 23.87 -1.44 -13.02
C VAL A 638 24.79 -1.25 -11.81
N ALA A 639 25.27 -0.02 -11.62
CA ALA A 639 26.06 0.35 -10.46
C ALA A 639 25.52 1.63 -9.82
N TYR A 640 25.41 1.64 -8.50
CA TYR A 640 24.96 2.81 -7.75
C TYR A 640 25.62 2.87 -6.38
N GLU A 641 25.56 4.04 -5.79
CA GLU A 641 26.10 4.37 -4.50
C GLU A 641 25.00 4.55 -3.47
N ARG A 642 25.30 4.10 -2.25
CA ARG A 642 24.51 4.25 -1.04
C ARG A 642 25.35 4.93 0.04
N THR A 643 24.80 5.91 0.73
CA THR A 643 25.52 6.64 1.78
C THR A 643 24.58 7.18 2.85
N ASP A 644 25.03 7.15 4.10
CA ASP A 644 24.40 7.80 5.26
C ASP A 644 25.18 9.06 5.72
N GLY A 645 26.20 9.47 4.96
CA GLY A 645 27.12 10.56 5.28
C GLY A 645 28.41 10.12 5.99
N ASP A 646 28.40 9.00 6.70
CA ASP A 646 29.57 8.44 7.40
C ASP A 646 30.23 7.31 6.59
N GLU A 647 29.40 6.45 6.00
CA GLU A 647 29.80 5.36 5.13
C GLU A 647 29.34 5.61 3.68
N ARG A 648 30.16 5.14 2.73
CA ARG A 648 29.85 5.14 1.30
C ARG A 648 30.08 3.74 0.76
N LEU A 649 29.03 3.14 0.20
CA LEU A 649 29.10 1.84 -0.45
C LEU A 649 28.73 1.97 -1.93
N VAL A 650 29.42 1.22 -2.78
CA VAL A 650 29.03 1.04 -4.18
C VAL A 650 28.51 -0.38 -4.34
N VAL A 651 27.31 -0.47 -4.89
CA VAL A 651 26.62 -1.71 -5.23
C VAL A 651 26.71 -1.87 -6.74
N VAL A 652 27.10 -3.06 -7.19
CA VAL A 652 27.08 -3.45 -8.60
C VAL A 652 26.24 -4.69 -8.74
N LEU A 653 25.21 -4.64 -9.59
CA LEU A 653 24.30 -5.75 -9.88
C LEU A 653 24.51 -6.23 -11.32
N HIS A 654 24.32 -7.53 -11.53
CA HIS A 654 24.39 -8.18 -12.84
C HIS A 654 23.23 -9.17 -12.98
N PHE A 655 22.24 -8.81 -13.79
CA PHE A 655 21.02 -9.56 -14.09
C PHE A 655 21.26 -10.53 -15.25
N GLY A 656 22.20 -11.46 -15.08
CA GLY A 656 22.55 -12.38 -16.16
C GLY A 656 23.38 -13.57 -15.70
N ASP A 657 23.45 -14.58 -16.56
CA ASP A 657 24.28 -15.75 -16.32
C ASP A 657 25.78 -15.43 -16.40
N GLY A 658 26.56 -16.14 -15.60
CA GLY A 658 28.02 -16.07 -15.66
C GLY A 658 28.60 -14.93 -14.82
N THR A 659 29.52 -14.17 -15.38
CA THR A 659 30.25 -13.13 -14.65
C THR A 659 30.57 -11.96 -15.59
N ALA A 660 30.14 -10.77 -15.21
CA ALA A 660 30.55 -9.52 -15.86
C ALA A 660 31.83 -8.97 -15.19
N ASN A 661 32.73 -8.38 -15.97
CA ASN A 661 33.86 -7.61 -15.43
C ASN A 661 33.54 -6.13 -15.63
N VAL A 662 33.44 -5.39 -14.52
CA VAL A 662 32.95 -4.02 -14.49
C VAL A 662 34.03 -3.11 -13.92
N SER A 663 34.49 -2.15 -14.71
CA SER A 663 35.40 -1.09 -14.28
C SER A 663 34.59 0.08 -13.72
N LEU A 664 34.84 0.45 -12.46
CA LEU A 664 34.16 1.56 -11.81
C LEU A 664 34.99 2.85 -11.92
N ASP A 665 34.35 3.97 -12.27
CA ASP A 665 35.02 5.27 -12.36
C ASP A 665 35.26 5.92 -10.97
N THR A 666 34.84 5.23 -9.90
CA THR A 666 35.03 5.64 -8.50
C THR A 666 36.02 4.70 -7.81
N PRO A 667 36.99 5.21 -7.03
CA PRO A 667 37.86 4.36 -6.22
C PRO A 667 37.08 3.58 -5.15
N VAL A 668 37.19 2.25 -5.21
CA VAL A 668 36.55 1.32 -4.28
C VAL A 668 37.58 0.54 -3.45
N GLY A 669 37.10 -0.05 -2.35
CA GLY A 669 37.84 -0.96 -1.50
C GLY A 669 38.23 -2.24 -2.22
N ASP A 670 39.08 -3.04 -1.58
CA ASP A 670 39.69 -4.23 -2.16
C ASP A 670 38.92 -5.52 -1.88
N THR A 671 37.76 -5.44 -1.22
CA THR A 671 37.00 -6.61 -0.74
C THR A 671 35.51 -6.39 -0.92
N ASP A 672 34.82 -7.37 -1.52
CA ASP A 672 33.36 -7.47 -1.54
C ASP A 672 32.83 -7.83 -0.15
N LEU A 673 31.95 -6.99 0.39
CA LEU A 673 31.37 -7.15 1.72
C LEU A 673 30.38 -8.32 1.80
N LEU A 674 29.77 -8.73 0.68
CA LEU A 674 28.81 -9.82 0.67
C LEU A 674 29.47 -11.21 0.56
N GLY A 675 30.36 -11.39 -0.42
CA GLY A 675 31.02 -12.65 -0.73
C GLY A 675 32.42 -12.79 -0.14
N GLY A 676 33.04 -11.71 0.32
CA GLY A 676 34.42 -11.68 0.83
C GLY A 676 35.49 -11.82 -0.26
N ALA A 677 35.10 -11.75 -1.54
CA ALA A 677 36.02 -11.89 -2.66
C ALA A 677 36.87 -10.62 -2.84
N PRO A 678 38.16 -10.75 -3.23
CA PRO A 678 38.99 -9.59 -3.50
C PRO A 678 38.59 -8.89 -4.80
N VAL A 679 38.64 -7.56 -4.80
CA VAL A 679 38.45 -6.70 -5.98
C VAL A 679 39.79 -6.51 -6.71
N GLY A 680 39.74 -6.37 -8.04
CA GLY A 680 40.92 -6.12 -8.87
C GLY A 680 41.65 -4.84 -8.46
N SER A 681 42.99 -4.87 -8.48
CA SER A 681 43.82 -3.71 -8.10
C SER A 681 43.68 -2.50 -9.06
N ASP A 682 43.09 -2.71 -10.22
CA ASP A 682 42.76 -1.73 -11.25
C ASP A 682 41.35 -1.13 -11.08
N GLY A 683 40.58 -1.56 -10.07
CA GLY A 683 39.20 -1.12 -9.85
C GLY A 683 38.17 -1.91 -10.66
N THR A 684 38.58 -2.97 -11.37
CA THR A 684 37.67 -3.88 -12.04
C THR A 684 37.11 -4.90 -11.06
N VAL A 685 35.78 -5.02 -11.04
CA VAL A 685 35.01 -5.93 -10.19
C VAL A 685 34.45 -7.06 -11.05
N ALA A 686 34.64 -8.31 -10.62
CA ALA A 686 33.99 -9.47 -11.24
C ALA A 686 32.64 -9.72 -10.56
N VAL A 687 31.54 -9.48 -11.27
CA VAL A 687 30.18 -9.49 -10.72
C VAL A 687 29.43 -10.69 -11.30
N GLY A 688 29.08 -11.65 -10.44
CA GLY A 688 28.21 -12.76 -10.81
C GLY A 688 26.74 -12.35 -10.78
N ASP A 689 26.32 -11.78 -9.66
CA ASP A 689 24.97 -11.31 -9.39
C ASP A 689 24.97 -9.96 -8.65
N ILE A 690 25.64 -9.90 -7.49
CA ILE A 690 25.82 -8.67 -6.71
C ILE A 690 27.24 -8.60 -6.12
N VAL A 691 27.81 -7.41 -6.12
CA VAL A 691 29.01 -7.06 -5.36
C VAL A 691 28.77 -5.75 -4.62
N VAL A 692 29.13 -5.70 -3.33
CA VAL A 692 29.02 -4.48 -2.51
C VAL A 692 30.40 -4.14 -1.95
N VAL A 693 30.91 -2.96 -2.29
CA VAL A 693 32.28 -2.56 -1.94
C VAL A 693 32.28 -1.19 -1.26
N PRO A 694 33.14 -0.97 -0.24
CA PRO A 694 33.32 0.36 0.32
C PRO A 694 33.86 1.32 -0.74
N ALA A 695 33.44 2.58 -0.73
CA ALA A 695 34.04 3.65 -1.53
C ALA A 695 34.66 4.70 -0.62
N ALA A 696 35.69 5.38 -1.11
CA ALA A 696 36.30 6.46 -0.33
C ALA A 696 35.29 7.60 -0.13
N SER A 697 35.03 7.99 1.12
CA SER A 697 34.28 9.20 1.45
C SER A 697 35.03 10.39 0.82
N GLY A 698 34.37 11.11 -0.08
CA GLY A 698 34.93 12.32 -0.69
C GLY A 698 35.35 13.30 0.42
N ARG A 699 36.60 13.79 0.37
CA ARG A 699 37.10 14.82 1.30
C ARG A 699 36.62 16.21 0.93
#